data_AF-A0A5C8SHW6-F1
#
_entry.id   AF-A0A5C8SHW6-F1
#
_cell.length_a   1.000
_cell.length_b   1.000
_cell.length_c   1.000
_cell.angle_alpha   90.00
_cell.angle_beta   90.00
_cell.angle_gamma   90.00
#
_symmetry.space_group_name_H-M   'P 1'
#
loop_
_entity.id
_entity.type
_entity.pdbx_description
1 polymer ?
#
loop_
_entity_poly.entity_id
_entity_poly.type
_entity_poly.pdbx_seq_one_letter_code
_entity_poly.pdbx_strand_id
1 'polypeptide(L)'
;MSDAATPDRTESPPTRLRVTGMDCASCAAKVENAVRRLPGIEDISVSVATETLTVRHGPATDARAIAATVRSLGYGAEAPSADTVSDAERPEPVWWRSPKALLAFACAAALVLAYAVGQAAPATERWAFLAAMAVGLVPIARRAVAAARHGTPFSIETLMSVAAIGATAIGATEEAATVVFLFLVGEVLEGVAAGRARASIRGLTGLVPDTALLEGDGSMERVPAASLRVGATVLVRPGDRVPADGTVLDGESAVDEAPVTGESVPRRKAPGDAVFAGTVNGDGALRVRVTAAARDNTIARVVRLVEEAQEAKAPTERMIDRFSRIYTPAVVAVAALVAILPPLLFGGSWDGWVYKGLAILLIGCPCALVISTPAAIAAGLSAGARRGLLIKGGGVLERLAAVTMVAFDKTGTLTEGKPVVTDVLAFGRSEREVLSLAAALEAGSSHPLAKAVLAKAAEAGAPMPPAFGSKALGGKGITGNVGGLDLFLGSPREAAARVTLKAEQEARISTLQGEGKTVAALLANGALVGLLGMRDEPRSDAKAGIDRLAAEGIGAVMLTGDNARTARSVAGTLGIEARAELLPEDKQRIVRELQAGGAVVAKVGDGINDAPALAAADVGIAMGGGTDVALETADAAVLHGRVADVARMVELSRRTLANIRANIAIALGLKLVFLVTTVAGITGLWPAILADTGATVLVTGNALRLLGMRLR
;
A
#
# COMPACT_ATOMS: atom_id res chain seq x y z
N MET A 1 -50.06 0.53 -8.67
CA MET A 1 -49.78 1.98 -8.57
C MET A 1 -48.89 2.21 -7.35
N SER A 2 -47.59 2.29 -7.59
CA SER A 2 -46.61 2.95 -6.72
C SER A 2 -45.37 3.09 -7.58
N ASP A 3 -45.17 4.31 -8.11
CA ASP A 3 -44.07 4.69 -8.98
C ASP A 3 -42.73 4.51 -8.25
N ALA A 4 -41.95 3.52 -8.68
CA ALA A 4 -40.51 3.51 -8.46
C ALA A 4 -39.90 4.38 -9.56
N ALA A 5 -39.80 5.69 -9.28
CA ALA A 5 -39.02 6.61 -10.09
C ALA A 5 -37.54 6.23 -10.02
N THR A 6 -37.05 5.54 -11.04
CA THR A 6 -35.62 5.46 -11.35
C THR A 6 -35.14 6.89 -11.61
N PRO A 7 -34.18 7.44 -10.85
CA PRO A 7 -33.57 8.70 -11.26
C PRO A 7 -32.64 8.38 -12.41
N ASP A 8 -33.12 8.56 -13.64
CA ASP A 8 -32.29 8.71 -14.83
C ASP A 8 -31.50 10.02 -14.66
N ARG A 9 -30.40 9.96 -13.92
CA ARG A 9 -29.43 11.05 -13.90
C ARG A 9 -28.57 10.90 -15.14
N THR A 10 -28.81 11.78 -16.09
CA THR A 10 -27.86 12.19 -17.13
C THR A 10 -26.64 12.84 -16.48
N GLU A 11 -25.82 12.04 -15.77
CA GLU A 11 -24.57 12.52 -15.17
C GLU A 11 -23.53 12.69 -16.27
N SER A 12 -23.13 13.94 -16.53
CA SER A 12 -21.98 14.20 -17.40
C SER A 12 -20.74 13.49 -16.84
N PRO A 13 -19.92 12.84 -17.68
CA PRO A 13 -18.73 12.14 -17.22
C PRO A 13 -17.79 13.13 -16.51
N PRO A 14 -17.12 12.72 -15.41
CA PRO A 14 -16.20 13.59 -14.70
C PRO A 14 -15.06 14.03 -15.62
N THR A 15 -14.75 15.33 -15.60
CA THR A 15 -13.58 15.86 -16.28
C THR A 15 -12.34 15.45 -15.49
N ARG A 16 -11.45 14.68 -16.12
CA ARG A 16 -10.11 14.37 -15.60
C ARG A 16 -9.07 15.24 -16.30
N LEU A 17 -8.13 15.78 -15.54
CA LEU A 17 -7.00 16.57 -16.02
C LEU A 17 -5.71 16.09 -15.33
N ARG A 18 -4.61 16.01 -16.08
CA ARG A 18 -3.28 15.88 -15.50
C ARG A 18 -2.75 17.27 -15.12
N VAL A 19 -2.31 17.42 -13.88
CA VAL A 19 -1.86 18.67 -13.28
C VAL A 19 -0.38 18.57 -12.88
N THR A 20 0.51 19.01 -13.75
CA THR A 20 1.97 18.94 -13.53
C THR A 20 2.47 20.04 -12.59
N GLY A 21 3.51 19.73 -11.81
CA GLY A 21 4.14 20.66 -10.87
C GLY A 21 3.47 20.76 -9.50
N MET A 22 2.49 19.89 -9.23
CA MET A 22 1.84 19.73 -7.94
C MET A 22 2.65 18.76 -7.08
N ASP A 23 3.49 19.26 -6.17
CA ASP A 23 4.48 18.43 -5.46
C ASP A 23 4.14 18.15 -4.00
N CYS A 24 3.11 18.80 -3.45
CA CYS A 24 2.73 18.64 -2.05
C CYS A 24 1.24 18.84 -1.80
N ALA A 25 0.79 18.46 -0.60
CA ALA A 25 -0.60 18.61 -0.14
C ALA A 25 -1.09 20.08 -0.17
N SER A 26 -0.18 21.05 0.06
CA SER A 26 -0.50 22.47 -0.05
C SER A 26 -0.84 22.87 -1.49
N CYS A 27 -0.13 22.33 -2.48
CA CYS A 27 -0.45 22.55 -3.89
C CYS A 27 -1.82 22.00 -4.25
N ALA A 28 -2.14 20.77 -3.83
CA ALA A 28 -3.46 20.17 -4.05
C ALA A 28 -4.57 20.97 -3.40
N ALA A 29 -4.39 21.43 -2.15
CA ALA A 29 -5.39 22.24 -1.45
C ALA A 29 -5.64 23.59 -2.16
N LYS A 30 -4.61 24.22 -2.75
CA LYS A 30 -4.78 25.45 -3.53
C LYS A 30 -5.59 25.20 -4.80
N VAL A 31 -5.27 24.13 -5.52
CA VAL A 31 -5.99 23.71 -6.73
C VAL A 31 -7.45 23.38 -6.38
N GLU A 32 -7.69 22.58 -5.34
CA GLU A 32 -9.04 22.23 -4.90
C GLU A 32 -9.85 23.47 -4.52
N ASN A 33 -9.29 24.38 -3.69
CA ASN A 33 -9.97 25.60 -3.27
C ASN A 33 -10.29 26.53 -4.45
N ALA A 34 -9.40 26.64 -5.42
CA ALA A 34 -9.62 27.49 -6.60
C ALA A 34 -10.68 26.91 -7.52
N VAL A 35 -10.63 25.60 -7.80
CA VAL A 35 -11.60 24.93 -8.66
C VAL A 35 -12.97 24.87 -7.99
N ARG A 36 -13.05 24.61 -6.67
CA ARG A 36 -14.32 24.52 -5.91
C ARG A 36 -15.14 25.81 -5.96
N ARG A 37 -14.50 26.95 -6.23
CA ARG A 37 -15.15 28.26 -6.35
C ARG A 37 -15.73 28.53 -7.74
N LEU A 38 -15.46 27.67 -8.72
CA LEU A 38 -16.09 27.78 -10.04
C LEU A 38 -17.58 27.44 -9.96
N PRO A 39 -18.42 28.09 -10.78
CA PRO A 39 -19.87 27.87 -10.75
C PRO A 39 -20.22 26.46 -11.23
N GLY A 40 -21.09 25.75 -10.51
CA GLY A 40 -21.58 24.43 -10.93
C GLY A 40 -20.62 23.28 -10.70
N ILE A 41 -19.59 23.44 -9.85
CA ILE A 41 -18.82 22.29 -9.36
C ILE A 41 -19.63 21.52 -8.32
N GLU A 42 -19.75 20.22 -8.52
CA GLU A 42 -20.46 19.30 -7.61
C GLU A 42 -19.48 18.56 -6.70
N ASP A 43 -18.38 18.05 -7.28
CA ASP A 43 -17.40 17.26 -6.57
C ASP A 43 -15.99 17.45 -7.16
N ILE A 44 -14.97 17.37 -6.32
CA ILE A 44 -13.55 17.49 -6.71
C ILE A 44 -12.73 16.47 -5.95
N SER A 45 -11.89 15.74 -6.67
CA SER A 45 -10.80 14.95 -6.12
C SER A 45 -9.48 15.37 -6.75
N VAL A 46 -8.46 15.58 -5.91
CA VAL A 46 -7.10 15.92 -6.33
C VAL A 46 -6.13 14.90 -5.79
N SER A 47 -5.36 14.28 -6.69
CA SER A 47 -4.33 13.31 -6.34
C SER A 47 -2.96 13.88 -6.62
N VAL A 48 -2.21 14.16 -5.56
CA VAL A 48 -0.79 14.57 -5.64
C VAL A 48 0.06 13.40 -6.13
N ALA A 49 -0.33 12.16 -5.85
CA ALA A 49 0.42 10.97 -6.23
C ALA A 49 0.44 10.76 -7.75
N THR A 50 -0.72 10.87 -8.39
CA THR A 50 -0.91 10.63 -9.82
C THR A 50 -0.94 11.91 -10.66
N GLU A 51 -0.65 13.06 -10.04
CA GLU A 51 -0.78 14.38 -10.67
C GLU A 51 -2.14 14.57 -11.37
N THR A 52 -3.23 14.08 -10.78
CA THR A 52 -4.55 14.05 -11.43
C THR A 52 -5.57 14.88 -10.66
N LEU A 53 -6.36 15.65 -11.40
CA LEU A 53 -7.53 16.39 -10.93
C LEU A 53 -8.77 15.79 -11.59
N THR A 54 -9.70 15.30 -10.77
CA THR A 54 -11.01 14.80 -11.21
C THR A 54 -12.09 15.74 -10.71
N VAL A 55 -12.92 16.26 -11.62
CA VAL A 55 -13.95 17.25 -11.30
C VAL A 55 -15.29 16.80 -11.87
N ARG A 56 -16.30 16.71 -11.00
CA ARG A 56 -17.71 16.62 -11.42
C ARG A 56 -18.28 18.02 -11.44
N HIS A 57 -18.84 18.40 -12.58
CA HIS A 57 -19.39 19.73 -12.76
C HIS A 57 -20.61 19.69 -13.66
N GLY A 58 -21.53 20.61 -13.41
CA GLY A 58 -22.66 20.90 -14.27
C GLY A 58 -22.23 21.63 -15.56
N PRO A 59 -23.20 21.91 -16.46
CA PRO A 59 -22.93 22.49 -17.78
C PRO A 59 -22.42 23.93 -17.74
N ALA A 60 -22.45 24.60 -16.58
CA ALA A 60 -22.01 25.98 -16.41
C ALA A 60 -20.47 26.15 -16.42
N THR A 61 -19.72 25.07 -16.22
CA THR A 61 -18.24 25.06 -16.24
C THR A 61 -17.77 24.01 -17.22
N ASP A 62 -16.72 24.30 -17.99
CA ASP A 62 -16.10 23.36 -18.92
C ASP A 62 -14.67 23.00 -18.51
N ALA A 63 -14.10 21.97 -19.14
CA ALA A 63 -12.73 21.54 -18.89
C ALA A 63 -11.68 22.64 -19.14
N ARG A 64 -11.97 23.61 -20.03
CA ARG A 64 -11.06 24.72 -20.33
C ARG A 64 -11.02 25.74 -19.20
N ALA A 65 -12.16 26.10 -18.62
CA ALA A 65 -12.25 26.98 -17.47
C ALA A 65 -11.56 26.38 -16.24
N ILE A 66 -11.72 25.07 -16.03
CA ILE A 66 -11.00 24.32 -14.98
C ILE A 66 -9.48 24.39 -15.25
N ALA A 67 -9.04 24.04 -16.46
CA ALA A 67 -7.62 24.06 -16.82
C ALA A 67 -7.00 25.48 -16.77
N ALA A 68 -7.76 26.53 -17.10
CA ALA A 68 -7.31 27.92 -16.99
C ALA A 68 -7.13 28.36 -15.54
N THR A 69 -8.04 27.93 -14.65
CA THR A 69 -7.95 28.19 -13.21
C THR A 69 -6.73 27.48 -12.59
N VAL A 70 -6.45 26.24 -13.01
CA VAL A 70 -5.25 25.52 -12.57
C VAL A 70 -3.98 26.21 -13.08
N ARG A 71 -3.96 26.66 -14.33
CA ARG A 71 -2.82 27.39 -14.92
C ARG A 71 -2.56 28.74 -14.29
N SER A 72 -3.59 29.46 -13.84
CA SER A 72 -3.43 30.76 -13.17
C SER A 72 -2.69 30.65 -11.83
N LEU A 73 -2.75 29.48 -11.19
CA LEU A 73 -1.99 29.16 -9.98
C LEU A 73 -0.53 28.76 -10.27
N GLY A 74 -0.15 28.61 -11.54
CA GLY A 74 1.20 28.26 -11.96
C GLY A 74 1.45 26.75 -12.14
N TYR A 75 0.39 25.93 -12.26
CA TYR A 75 0.48 24.50 -12.55
C TYR A 75 0.20 24.20 -14.03
N GLY A 76 0.71 23.09 -14.56
CA GLY A 76 0.27 22.58 -15.86
C GLY A 76 -1.13 21.98 -15.75
N ALA A 77 -1.90 21.95 -16.85
CA ALA A 77 -3.21 21.32 -16.89
C ALA A 77 -3.50 20.80 -18.30
N GLU A 78 -3.42 19.48 -18.48
CA GLU A 78 -3.58 18.79 -19.76
C GLU A 78 -4.69 17.74 -19.67
N ALA A 79 -5.43 17.51 -20.75
CA ALA A 79 -6.41 16.42 -20.79
C ALA A 79 -5.68 15.07 -20.89
N PRO A 80 -6.11 14.02 -20.17
CA PRO A 80 -5.60 12.68 -20.36
C PRO A 80 -5.82 12.28 -21.82
N SER A 81 -4.79 11.79 -22.50
CA SER A 81 -4.95 11.24 -23.84
C SER A 81 -5.80 9.96 -23.77
N ALA A 82 -6.60 9.66 -24.80
CA ALA A 82 -7.50 8.49 -24.80
C ALA A 82 -6.74 7.14 -24.82
N ASP A 83 -5.43 7.15 -25.08
CA ASP A 83 -4.55 5.98 -25.10
C ASP A 83 -3.94 5.70 -23.70
N THR A 84 -4.81 5.46 -22.72
CA THR A 84 -4.50 5.46 -21.27
C THR A 84 -3.70 4.28 -20.72
N VAL A 85 -2.86 3.62 -21.52
CA VAL A 85 -1.84 2.68 -21.00
C VAL A 85 -0.41 3.15 -21.30
N SER A 86 -0.21 4.04 -22.28
CA SER A 86 1.13 4.49 -22.71
C SER A 86 1.61 5.78 -22.02
N ASP A 87 0.73 6.59 -21.43
CA ASP A 87 1.14 7.86 -20.79
C ASP A 87 1.90 7.68 -19.45
N ALA A 88 1.97 6.46 -18.93
CA ALA A 88 2.83 6.09 -17.80
C ALA A 88 4.33 6.19 -18.14
N GLU A 89 4.68 6.28 -19.43
CA GLU A 89 6.06 6.21 -19.92
C GLU A 89 6.66 7.50 -20.47
N ARG A 90 5.96 8.65 -20.47
CA ARG A 90 6.67 9.90 -20.79
C ARG A 90 7.74 10.12 -19.72
N PRO A 91 9.05 10.03 -20.06
CA PRO A 91 10.11 10.19 -19.07
C PRO A 91 9.95 11.59 -18.51
N GLU A 92 9.82 11.69 -17.18
CA GLU A 92 9.75 13.02 -16.58
C GLU A 92 11.00 13.79 -16.99
N PRO A 93 10.84 15.07 -17.39
CA PRO A 93 11.98 15.90 -17.72
C PRO A 93 12.94 15.83 -16.54
N VAL A 94 14.20 15.53 -16.83
CA VAL A 94 15.22 15.40 -15.79
C VAL A 94 15.15 16.62 -14.88
N TRP A 95 15.25 16.44 -13.56
CA TRP A 95 14.89 17.46 -12.56
C TRP A 95 15.42 18.87 -12.86
N TRP A 96 16.62 18.98 -13.44
CA TRP A 96 17.27 20.23 -13.84
C TRP A 96 16.58 20.98 -15.01
N ARG A 97 15.71 20.32 -15.77
CA ARG A 97 14.89 20.90 -16.85
C ARG A 97 13.47 21.29 -16.39
N SER A 98 13.12 21.05 -15.13
CA SER A 98 11.83 21.47 -14.61
C SER A 98 11.69 23.01 -14.63
N PRO A 99 10.48 23.58 -14.84
CA PRO A 99 10.27 25.03 -14.81
C PRO A 99 10.76 25.69 -13.52
N LYS A 100 10.60 25.00 -12.37
CA LYS A 100 11.09 25.45 -11.07
C LYS A 100 12.62 25.50 -11.01
N ALA A 101 13.30 24.48 -11.55
CA ALA A 101 14.76 24.45 -11.60
C ALA A 101 15.33 25.53 -12.52
N LEU A 102 14.73 25.71 -13.70
CA LEU A 102 15.12 26.78 -14.62
C LEU A 102 14.98 28.17 -13.99
N LEU A 103 13.89 28.41 -13.24
CA LEU A 103 13.69 29.65 -12.50
C LEU A 103 14.74 29.84 -11.40
N ALA A 104 15.07 28.77 -10.65
CA ALA A 104 16.13 28.81 -9.64
C ALA A 104 17.51 29.10 -10.25
N PHE A 105 17.85 28.48 -11.39
CA PHE A 105 19.10 28.75 -12.10
C PHE A 105 19.15 30.18 -12.66
N ALA A 106 18.04 30.68 -13.20
CA ALA A 106 17.95 32.07 -13.67
C ALA A 106 18.13 33.06 -12.51
N CYS A 107 17.53 32.79 -11.35
CA CYS A 107 17.69 33.61 -10.15
C CYS A 107 19.13 33.55 -9.60
N ALA A 108 19.76 32.36 -9.58
CA ALA A 108 21.16 32.20 -9.20
C ALA A 108 22.10 32.99 -10.11
N ALA A 109 21.94 32.87 -11.43
CA ALA A 109 22.73 33.60 -12.41
C ALA A 109 22.55 35.12 -12.24
N ALA A 110 21.32 35.58 -12.01
CA ALA A 110 21.04 36.99 -11.76
C ALA A 110 21.67 37.49 -10.45
N LEU A 111 21.67 36.69 -9.39
CA LEU A 111 22.31 37.02 -8.11
C LEU A 111 23.84 37.13 -8.24
N VAL A 112 24.47 36.17 -8.93
CA VAL A 112 25.91 36.19 -9.21
C VAL A 112 26.28 37.42 -10.05
N LEU A 113 25.47 37.72 -11.08
CA LEU A 113 25.66 38.91 -11.90
C LEU A 113 25.50 40.20 -11.07
N ALA A 114 24.50 40.27 -10.18
CA ALA A 114 24.31 41.41 -9.30
C ALA A 114 25.52 41.65 -8.38
N TYR A 115 26.09 40.58 -7.83
CA TYR A 115 27.29 40.67 -7.00
C TYR A 115 28.51 41.14 -7.82
N ALA A 116 28.69 40.63 -9.04
CA ALA A 116 29.76 41.09 -9.93
C ALA A 116 29.61 42.57 -10.32
N VAL A 117 28.37 43.02 -10.59
CA VAL A 117 28.07 44.43 -10.89
C VAL A 117 28.28 45.30 -9.65
N GLY A 118 27.89 44.86 -8.45
CA GLY A 118 28.13 45.59 -7.21
C GLY A 118 29.61 45.82 -6.93
N GLN A 119 30.45 44.82 -7.22
CA GLN A 119 31.90 44.96 -7.09
C GLN A 119 32.52 45.88 -8.15
N ALA A 120 32.02 45.86 -9.39
CA ALA A 120 32.52 46.70 -10.47
C ALA A 120 32.01 48.14 -10.41
N ALA A 121 30.79 48.35 -9.91
CA ALA A 121 30.09 49.63 -9.84
C ALA A 121 29.22 49.70 -8.57
N PRO A 122 29.80 50.08 -7.41
CA PRO A 122 29.09 50.12 -6.13
C PRO A 122 27.82 51.00 -6.14
N ALA A 123 27.81 52.05 -6.96
CA ALA A 123 26.66 52.94 -7.09
C ALA A 123 25.41 52.27 -7.72
N THR A 124 25.57 51.17 -8.47
CA THR A 124 24.47 50.45 -9.13
C THR A 124 24.06 49.18 -8.38
N GLU A 125 24.75 48.84 -7.30
CA GLU A 125 24.56 47.62 -6.50
C GLU A 125 23.09 47.37 -6.11
N ARG A 126 22.45 48.38 -5.51
CA ARG A 126 21.04 48.28 -5.10
C ARG A 126 20.10 47.94 -6.26
N TRP A 127 20.31 48.55 -7.42
CA TRP A 127 19.48 48.31 -8.60
C TRP A 127 19.76 46.93 -9.22
N ALA A 128 21.01 46.48 -9.17
CA ALA A 128 21.39 45.15 -9.63
C ALA A 128 20.73 44.05 -8.79
N PHE A 129 20.75 44.18 -7.45
CA PHE A 129 20.05 43.24 -6.55
C PHE A 129 18.53 43.30 -6.69
N LEU A 130 17.94 44.48 -6.90
CA LEU A 130 16.51 44.60 -7.20
C LEU A 130 16.11 43.87 -8.48
N ALA A 131 16.90 44.02 -9.55
CA ALA A 131 16.67 43.33 -10.81
C ALA A 131 16.80 41.80 -10.63
N ALA A 132 17.83 41.34 -9.90
CA ALA A 132 18.03 39.93 -9.60
C ALA A 132 16.89 39.34 -8.77
N MET A 133 16.43 40.06 -7.74
CA MET A 133 15.29 39.66 -6.93
C MET A 133 14.02 39.57 -7.77
N ALA A 134 13.77 40.51 -8.69
CA ALA A 134 12.57 40.54 -9.52
C ALA A 134 12.42 39.29 -10.40
N VAL A 135 13.53 38.68 -10.86
CA VAL A 135 13.51 37.42 -11.63
C VAL A 135 12.78 36.32 -10.87
N GLY A 136 13.03 36.17 -9.57
CA GLY A 136 12.37 35.18 -8.72
C GLY A 136 11.05 35.67 -8.10
N LEU A 137 11.01 36.92 -7.63
CA LEU A 137 9.90 37.46 -6.85
C LEU A 137 8.64 37.69 -7.71
N VAL A 138 8.76 38.10 -8.97
CA VAL A 138 7.59 38.39 -9.81
C VAL A 138 6.72 37.14 -10.06
N PRO A 139 7.28 35.98 -10.46
CA PRO A 139 6.50 34.74 -10.53
C PRO A 139 5.88 34.34 -9.19
N ILE A 140 6.62 34.44 -8.08
CA ILE A 140 6.12 34.10 -6.74
C ILE A 140 4.95 35.00 -6.34
N ALA A 141 5.08 36.31 -6.51
CA ALA A 141 4.05 37.28 -6.20
C ALA A 141 2.78 37.09 -7.05
N ARG A 142 2.93 36.72 -8.33
CA ARG A 142 1.78 36.37 -9.19
C ARG A 142 1.03 35.16 -8.65
N ARG A 143 1.74 34.09 -8.26
CA ARG A 143 1.15 32.92 -7.60
C ARG A 143 0.45 33.28 -6.29
N ALA A 144 1.06 34.14 -5.47
CA ALA A 144 0.48 34.62 -4.22
C ALA A 144 -0.83 35.39 -4.43
N VAL A 145 -0.88 36.30 -5.40
CA VAL A 145 -2.08 37.06 -5.74
C VAL A 145 -3.19 36.16 -6.28
N ALA A 146 -2.85 35.20 -7.15
CA ALA A 146 -3.80 34.22 -7.64
C ALA A 146 -4.36 33.37 -6.48
N ALA A 147 -3.49 32.81 -5.65
CA ALA A 147 -3.86 32.02 -4.46
C ALA A 147 -4.76 32.82 -3.49
N ALA A 148 -4.47 34.10 -3.27
CA ALA A 148 -5.27 34.98 -2.42
C ALA A 148 -6.67 35.24 -3.01
N ARG A 149 -6.76 35.55 -4.31
CA ARG A 149 -8.06 35.72 -5.01
C ARG A 149 -8.92 34.46 -4.96
N HIS A 150 -8.27 33.29 -4.97
CA HIS A 150 -8.93 32.00 -4.91
C HIS A 150 -9.11 31.45 -3.48
N GLY A 151 -8.94 32.27 -2.44
CA GLY A 151 -9.35 31.91 -1.06
C GLY A 151 -8.26 31.45 -0.12
N THR A 152 -7.00 31.54 -0.54
CA THR A 152 -5.83 31.18 0.28
C THR A 152 -4.90 32.40 0.46
N PRO A 153 -5.34 33.45 1.17
CA PRO A 153 -4.59 34.71 1.30
C PRO A 153 -3.28 34.52 2.08
N PHE A 154 -3.24 33.62 3.05
CA PHE A 154 -2.06 33.32 3.87
C PHE A 154 -1.25 32.14 3.31
N SER A 155 -0.85 32.26 2.05
CA SER A 155 0.01 31.28 1.38
C SER A 155 1.49 31.55 1.68
N ILE A 156 2.34 30.54 1.58
CA ILE A 156 3.80 30.71 1.73
C ILE A 156 4.36 31.72 0.73
N GLU A 157 3.81 31.75 -0.49
CA GLU A 157 4.17 32.72 -1.52
C GLU A 157 3.78 34.14 -1.07
N THR A 158 2.65 34.30 -0.36
CA THR A 158 2.26 35.58 0.23
C THR A 158 3.27 36.00 1.30
N LEU A 159 3.59 35.12 2.25
CA LEU A 159 4.55 35.42 3.33
C LEU A 159 5.92 35.80 2.76
N MET A 160 6.41 35.04 1.78
CA MET A 160 7.66 35.30 1.07
C MET A 160 7.62 36.64 0.32
N SER A 161 6.52 36.94 -0.37
CA SER A 161 6.38 38.21 -1.10
C SER A 161 6.38 39.41 -0.16
N VAL A 162 5.62 39.33 0.95
CA VAL A 162 5.59 40.37 1.99
C VAL A 162 6.97 40.54 2.62
N ALA A 163 7.66 39.44 2.93
CA ALA A 163 8.98 39.47 3.53
C ALA A 163 10.02 40.12 2.59
N ALA A 164 10.07 39.72 1.32
CA ALA A 164 11.01 40.25 0.33
C ALA A 164 10.78 41.74 0.03
N ILE A 165 9.51 42.16 -0.10
CA ILE A 165 9.13 43.57 -0.30
C ILE A 165 9.47 44.39 0.96
N GLY A 166 9.15 43.87 2.14
CA GLY A 166 9.46 44.53 3.42
C GLY A 166 10.96 44.69 3.63
N ALA A 167 11.74 43.65 3.38
CA ALA A 167 13.21 43.68 3.50
C ALA A 167 13.82 44.69 2.53
N THR A 168 13.28 44.79 1.31
CA THR A 168 13.67 45.80 0.32
C THR A 168 13.36 47.23 0.80
N ALA A 169 12.23 47.43 1.48
CA ALA A 169 11.82 48.75 1.98
C ALA A 169 12.75 49.28 3.07
N ILE A 170 13.33 48.39 3.90
CA ILE A 170 14.31 48.74 4.95
C ILE A 170 15.77 48.70 4.46
N GLY A 171 16.00 48.58 3.15
CA GLY A 171 17.34 48.60 2.56
C GLY A 171 18.09 47.26 2.56
N ALA A 172 17.49 46.17 3.05
CA ALA A 172 18.06 44.83 3.06
C ALA A 172 17.84 44.08 1.72
N THR A 173 18.14 44.73 0.59
CA THR A 173 17.89 44.21 -0.77
C THR A 173 18.72 42.98 -1.12
N GLU A 174 19.98 42.93 -0.66
CA GLU A 174 20.87 41.78 -0.86
C GLU A 174 20.31 40.54 -0.15
N GLU A 175 19.91 40.70 1.11
CA GLU A 175 19.30 39.63 1.88
C GLU A 175 17.98 39.16 1.23
N ALA A 176 17.11 40.10 0.82
CA ALA A 176 15.86 39.78 0.15
C ALA A 176 16.06 38.97 -1.15
N ALA A 177 17.05 39.33 -1.97
CA ALA A 177 17.39 38.59 -3.19
C ALA A 177 17.89 37.17 -2.87
N THR A 178 18.75 37.03 -1.86
CA THR A 178 19.28 35.74 -1.40
C THR A 178 18.17 34.83 -0.87
N VAL A 179 17.23 35.41 -0.13
CA VAL A 179 16.07 34.74 0.45
C VAL A 179 15.14 34.18 -0.63
N VAL A 180 14.84 34.98 -1.65
CA VAL A 180 14.05 34.54 -2.81
C VAL A 180 14.74 33.39 -3.54
N PHE A 181 16.07 33.47 -3.71
CA PHE A 181 16.86 32.40 -4.32
C PHE A 181 16.80 31.10 -3.49
N LEU A 182 17.09 31.15 -2.19
CA LEU A 182 17.06 29.98 -1.31
C LEU A 182 15.67 29.33 -1.25
N PHE A 183 14.62 30.14 -1.28
CA PHE A 183 13.25 29.65 -1.38
C PHE A 183 13.00 28.84 -2.66
N LEU A 184 13.43 29.35 -3.81
CA LEU A 184 13.32 28.63 -5.09
C LEU A 184 14.12 27.32 -5.08
N VAL A 185 15.30 27.31 -4.46
CA VAL A 185 16.07 26.07 -4.24
C VAL A 185 15.27 25.08 -3.39
N GLY A 186 14.60 25.54 -2.33
CA GLY A 186 13.68 24.75 -1.53
C GLY A 186 12.55 24.11 -2.35
N GLU A 187 11.88 24.88 -3.22
CA GLU A 187 10.82 24.36 -4.11
C GLU A 187 11.33 23.28 -5.07
N VAL A 188 12.56 23.44 -5.59
CA VAL A 188 13.18 22.43 -6.47
C VAL A 188 13.46 21.14 -5.70
N LEU A 189 14.03 21.26 -4.49
CA LEU A 189 14.34 20.12 -3.64
C LEU A 189 13.07 19.37 -3.19
N GLU A 190 11.99 20.10 -2.90
CA GLU A 190 10.67 19.55 -2.63
C GLU A 190 10.14 18.75 -3.83
N GLY A 191 10.20 19.31 -5.04
CA GLY A 191 9.79 18.62 -6.26
C GLY A 191 10.61 17.34 -6.55
N VAL A 192 11.94 17.39 -6.38
CA VAL A 192 12.81 16.22 -6.53
C VAL A 192 12.44 15.11 -5.55
N ALA A 193 12.16 15.48 -4.30
CA ALA A 193 11.78 14.53 -3.28
C ALA A 193 10.42 13.87 -3.54
N ALA A 194 9.40 14.67 -3.88
CA ALA A 194 8.09 14.18 -4.25
C ALA A 194 8.16 13.26 -5.48
N GLY A 195 8.92 13.67 -6.50
CA GLY A 195 9.19 12.87 -7.69
C GLY A 195 9.86 11.53 -7.37
N ARG A 196 10.84 11.50 -6.45
CA ARG A 196 11.51 10.26 -6.04
C ARG A 196 10.60 9.30 -5.28
N ALA A 197 9.69 9.83 -4.46
CA ALA A 197 8.68 9.01 -3.78
C ALA A 197 7.73 8.34 -4.81
N ARG A 198 7.24 9.12 -5.81
CA ARG A 198 6.37 8.62 -6.90
C ARG A 198 7.08 7.63 -7.83
N ALA A 199 8.33 7.89 -8.18
CA ALA A 199 9.13 7.02 -9.05
C ALA A 199 9.27 5.60 -8.49
N SER A 200 9.22 5.47 -7.16
CA SER A 200 9.32 4.17 -6.49
C SER A 200 8.08 3.27 -6.67
N ILE A 201 6.93 3.85 -7.04
CA ILE A 201 5.69 3.14 -7.39
C ILE A 201 5.67 2.80 -8.87
N ARG A 202 6.06 3.74 -9.75
CA ARG A 202 6.23 3.47 -11.19
C ARG A 202 7.32 2.43 -11.47
N GLY A 203 8.30 2.29 -10.57
CA GLY A 203 9.25 1.17 -10.63
C GLY A 203 8.57 -0.20 -10.62
N LEU A 204 7.36 -0.33 -10.06
CA LEU A 204 6.57 -1.56 -10.10
C LEU A 204 5.96 -1.82 -11.49
N THR A 205 5.46 -0.79 -12.20
CA THR A 205 4.92 -0.96 -13.55
C THR A 205 5.99 -1.37 -14.55
N GLY A 206 7.22 -0.84 -14.41
CA GLY A 206 8.37 -1.24 -15.22
C GLY A 206 8.88 -2.67 -14.97
N LEU A 207 8.28 -3.42 -14.03
CA LEU A 207 8.59 -4.83 -13.85
C LEU A 207 7.91 -5.73 -14.89
N VAL A 208 6.80 -5.29 -15.47
CA VAL A 208 6.05 -6.03 -16.49
C VAL A 208 6.62 -5.66 -17.87
N PRO A 209 6.98 -6.62 -18.72
CA PRO A 209 7.49 -6.32 -20.06
C PRO A 209 6.39 -5.77 -20.97
N ASP A 210 6.74 -4.86 -21.88
CA ASP A 210 5.78 -4.24 -22.81
C ASP A 210 5.32 -5.18 -23.92
N THR A 211 6.09 -6.23 -24.17
CA THR A 211 5.82 -7.21 -25.23
C THR A 211 5.78 -8.63 -24.68
N ALA A 212 4.97 -9.47 -25.32
CA ALA A 212 4.82 -10.88 -25.02
C ALA A 212 4.96 -11.71 -26.31
N LEU A 213 5.45 -12.93 -26.17
CA LEU A 213 5.46 -13.91 -27.26
C LEU A 213 4.18 -14.74 -27.16
N LEU A 214 3.21 -14.41 -28.00
CA LEU A 214 1.94 -15.11 -28.11
C LEU A 214 2.10 -16.32 -29.04
N GLU A 215 1.62 -17.47 -28.58
CA GLU A 215 1.56 -18.69 -29.39
C GLU A 215 0.23 -18.70 -30.18
N GLY A 216 0.33 -18.53 -31.50
CA GLY A 216 -0.77 -18.65 -32.45
C GLY A 216 -0.81 -20.04 -33.12
N ASP A 217 -1.52 -20.16 -34.25
CA ASP A 217 -1.69 -21.40 -35.02
C ASP A 217 -0.37 -21.89 -35.66
N GLY A 218 0.54 -22.40 -34.84
CA GLY A 218 1.84 -22.94 -35.24
C GLY A 218 2.99 -21.91 -35.36
N SER A 219 2.79 -20.66 -34.92
CA SER A 219 3.83 -19.63 -34.94
C SER A 219 3.84 -18.78 -33.65
N MET A 220 4.99 -18.17 -33.36
CA MET A 220 5.18 -17.28 -32.21
C MET A 220 5.16 -15.83 -32.70
N GLU A 221 4.20 -15.04 -32.25
CA GLU A 221 4.04 -13.63 -32.61
C GLU A 221 4.40 -12.74 -31.42
N ARG A 222 5.15 -11.66 -31.67
CA ARG A 222 5.44 -10.65 -30.65
C ARG A 222 4.32 -9.62 -30.63
N VAL A 223 3.55 -9.59 -29.54
CA VAL A 223 2.42 -8.69 -29.35
C VAL A 223 2.65 -7.77 -28.15
N PRO A 224 2.00 -6.60 -28.08
CA PRO A 224 1.99 -5.81 -26.85
C PRO A 224 1.38 -6.60 -25.68
N ALA A 225 2.02 -6.62 -24.52
CA ALA A 225 1.54 -7.36 -23.35
C ALA A 225 0.15 -6.88 -22.90
N ALA A 226 -0.15 -5.60 -23.12
CA ALA A 226 -1.47 -5.00 -22.86
C ALA A 226 -2.61 -5.61 -23.69
N SER A 227 -2.31 -6.23 -24.84
CA SER A 227 -3.29 -6.83 -25.74
C SER A 227 -3.61 -8.31 -25.43
N LEU A 228 -2.91 -8.91 -24.47
CA LEU A 228 -3.11 -10.31 -24.08
C LEU A 228 -4.52 -10.53 -23.52
N ARG A 229 -5.19 -11.56 -24.04
CA ARG A 229 -6.51 -12.00 -23.58
C ARG A 229 -6.38 -13.19 -22.64
N VAL A 230 -7.32 -13.29 -21.69
CA VAL A 230 -7.44 -14.46 -20.82
C VAL A 230 -7.63 -15.72 -21.68
N GLY A 231 -6.89 -16.78 -21.35
CA GLY A 231 -6.87 -18.03 -22.10
C GLY A 231 -5.80 -18.12 -23.19
N ALA A 232 -5.16 -17.00 -23.55
CA ALA A 232 -4.02 -17.01 -24.49
C ALA A 232 -2.83 -17.78 -23.92
N THR A 233 -2.06 -18.43 -24.80
CA THR A 233 -0.81 -19.11 -24.40
C THR A 233 0.38 -18.26 -24.80
N VAL A 234 1.25 -17.97 -23.84
CA VAL A 234 2.48 -17.19 -24.06
C VAL A 234 3.71 -18.05 -23.76
N LEU A 235 4.77 -17.86 -24.55
CA LEU A 235 6.06 -18.47 -24.31
C LEU A 235 6.94 -17.52 -23.51
N VAL A 236 7.42 -17.98 -22.36
CA VAL A 236 8.40 -17.27 -21.53
C VAL A 236 9.73 -18.00 -21.64
N ARG A 237 10.75 -17.36 -22.21
CA ARG A 237 12.07 -17.97 -22.41
C ARG A 237 12.91 -17.85 -21.13
N PRO A 238 14.01 -18.61 -21.02
CA PRO A 238 15.00 -18.39 -19.95
C PRO A 238 15.49 -16.94 -19.93
N GLY A 239 15.46 -16.30 -18.76
CA GLY A 239 15.81 -14.90 -18.54
C GLY A 239 14.71 -13.87 -18.88
N ASP A 240 13.63 -14.27 -19.57
CA ASP A 240 12.52 -13.36 -19.86
C ASP A 240 11.67 -13.11 -18.61
N ARG A 241 11.04 -11.93 -18.58
CA ARG A 241 10.01 -11.61 -17.58
C ARG A 241 8.67 -12.19 -18.03
N VAL A 242 7.91 -12.70 -17.06
CA VAL A 242 6.55 -13.19 -17.31
C VAL A 242 5.63 -11.99 -17.65
N PRO A 243 4.95 -11.96 -18.80
CA PRO A 243 4.20 -10.79 -19.26
C PRO A 243 2.82 -10.62 -18.63
N ALA A 244 2.21 -11.71 -18.13
CA ALA A 244 0.89 -11.70 -17.51
C ALA A 244 0.77 -12.82 -16.46
N ASP A 245 -0.14 -12.65 -15.51
CA ASP A 245 -0.46 -13.72 -14.57
C ASP A 245 -1.04 -14.92 -15.32
N GLY A 246 -0.62 -16.11 -14.92
CA GLY A 246 -1.01 -17.32 -15.62
C GLY A 246 -0.70 -18.63 -14.90
N THR A 247 -0.98 -19.73 -15.59
CA THR A 247 -0.68 -21.09 -15.14
C THR A 247 0.25 -21.76 -16.13
N VAL A 248 1.30 -22.42 -15.64
CA VAL A 248 2.22 -23.19 -16.47
C VAL A 248 1.46 -24.36 -17.10
N LEU A 249 1.48 -24.46 -18.42
CA LEU A 249 0.95 -25.58 -19.18
C LEU A 249 1.99 -26.65 -19.43
N ASP A 250 3.22 -26.21 -19.72
CA ASP A 250 4.32 -27.08 -20.12
C ASP A 250 5.67 -26.42 -19.80
N GLY A 251 6.67 -27.26 -19.53
CA GLY A 251 8.00 -26.87 -19.08
C GLY A 251 8.18 -26.82 -17.55
N GLU A 252 9.43 -26.95 -17.12
CA GLU A 252 9.84 -26.77 -15.72
C GLU A 252 10.97 -25.75 -15.65
N SER A 253 10.89 -24.82 -14.69
CA SER A 253 11.91 -23.80 -14.50
C SER A 253 11.91 -23.28 -13.07
N ALA A 254 13.06 -22.79 -12.60
CA ALA A 254 13.13 -21.98 -11.41
C ALA A 254 12.73 -20.54 -11.77
N VAL A 255 11.70 -19.99 -11.15
CA VAL A 255 11.24 -18.62 -11.37
C VAL A 255 11.67 -17.76 -10.19
N ASP A 256 12.41 -16.70 -10.48
CA ASP A 256 12.73 -15.67 -9.50
C ASP A 256 11.52 -14.75 -9.31
N GLU A 257 10.86 -14.95 -8.17
CA GLU A 257 9.70 -14.15 -7.78
C GLU A 257 10.09 -12.91 -6.96
N ALA A 258 11.38 -12.66 -6.68
CA ALA A 258 11.85 -11.54 -5.86
C ALA A 258 11.26 -10.17 -6.24
N PRO A 259 11.05 -9.83 -7.53
CA PRO A 259 10.46 -8.53 -7.88
C PRO A 259 9.02 -8.33 -7.38
N VAL A 260 8.28 -9.42 -7.16
CA VAL A 260 6.87 -9.41 -6.73
C VAL A 260 6.75 -9.84 -5.27
N THR A 261 7.59 -10.79 -4.83
CA THR A 261 7.52 -11.42 -3.52
C THR A 261 8.54 -10.94 -2.51
N GLY A 262 9.60 -10.27 -2.99
CA GLY A 262 10.73 -9.85 -2.16
C GLY A 262 11.63 -11.00 -1.69
N GLU A 263 11.32 -12.25 -2.04
CA GLU A 263 12.10 -13.42 -1.65
C GLU A 263 13.20 -13.71 -2.66
N SER A 264 14.44 -13.81 -2.20
CA SER A 264 15.62 -13.95 -3.06
C SER A 264 15.88 -15.39 -3.53
N VAL A 265 15.12 -16.37 -3.04
CA VAL A 265 15.28 -17.79 -3.43
C VAL A 265 14.29 -18.10 -4.55
N PRO A 266 14.76 -18.47 -5.76
CA PRO A 266 13.89 -18.84 -6.86
C PRO A 266 12.99 -20.03 -6.52
N ARG A 267 11.72 -19.97 -6.94
CA ARG A 267 10.74 -21.03 -6.71
C ARG A 267 10.64 -21.91 -7.95
N ARG A 268 10.76 -23.23 -7.78
CA ARG A 268 10.56 -24.18 -8.88
C ARG A 268 9.08 -24.17 -9.30
N LYS A 269 8.84 -24.14 -10.61
CA LYS A 269 7.51 -24.18 -11.24
C LYS A 269 7.43 -25.35 -12.21
N ALA A 270 6.31 -26.06 -12.16
CA ALA A 270 5.97 -27.18 -13.03
C ALA A 270 4.54 -27.01 -13.61
N PRO A 271 4.13 -27.85 -14.59
CA PRO A 271 2.78 -27.78 -15.15
C PRO A 271 1.69 -27.80 -14.07
N GLY A 272 0.78 -26.83 -14.13
CA GLY A 272 -0.27 -26.60 -13.13
C GLY A 272 0.05 -25.53 -12.09
N ASP A 273 1.32 -25.10 -11.95
CA ASP A 273 1.69 -24.04 -11.02
C ASP A 273 1.34 -22.64 -11.56
N ALA A 274 1.00 -21.73 -10.64
CA ALA A 274 0.77 -20.33 -10.96
C ALA A 274 2.09 -19.56 -11.12
N VAL A 275 2.12 -18.63 -12.06
CA VAL A 275 3.22 -17.67 -12.28
C VAL A 275 2.65 -16.24 -12.33
N PHE A 276 3.43 -15.28 -11.84
CA PHE A 276 3.00 -13.89 -11.71
C PHE A 276 3.69 -12.99 -12.72
N ALA A 277 2.97 -11.97 -13.21
CA ALA A 277 3.53 -10.95 -14.09
C ALA A 277 4.73 -10.24 -13.43
N GLY A 278 5.78 -10.01 -14.21
CA GLY A 278 7.01 -9.33 -13.81
C GLY A 278 8.04 -10.18 -13.04
N THR A 279 7.71 -11.44 -12.73
CA THR A 279 8.70 -12.43 -12.26
C THR A 279 9.67 -12.82 -13.37
N VAL A 280 10.87 -13.23 -13.01
CA VAL A 280 11.93 -13.55 -13.98
C VAL A 280 12.04 -15.06 -14.10
N ASN A 281 11.88 -15.56 -15.32
CA ASN A 281 12.06 -16.98 -15.59
C ASN A 281 13.57 -17.32 -15.57
N GLY A 282 13.94 -18.39 -14.89
CA GLY A 282 15.32 -18.86 -14.80
C GLY A 282 15.74 -19.67 -16.01
N ASP A 283 15.91 -20.99 -15.83
CA ASP A 283 16.69 -21.81 -16.74
C ASP A 283 15.87 -22.51 -17.84
N GLY A 284 14.59 -22.79 -17.61
CA GLY A 284 13.71 -23.54 -18.52
C GLY A 284 12.70 -22.66 -19.24
N ALA A 285 12.33 -23.00 -20.48
CA ALA A 285 11.23 -22.31 -21.17
C ALA A 285 9.87 -22.75 -20.61
N LEU A 286 8.98 -21.79 -20.36
CA LEU A 286 7.64 -22.06 -19.84
C LEU A 286 6.58 -21.66 -20.86
N ARG A 287 5.61 -22.54 -21.12
CA ARG A 287 4.36 -22.18 -21.79
C ARG A 287 3.32 -21.85 -20.75
N VAL A 288 2.83 -20.62 -20.76
CA VAL A 288 1.95 -20.09 -19.71
C VAL A 288 0.61 -19.72 -20.31
N ARG A 289 -0.48 -20.23 -19.73
CA ARG A 289 -1.84 -19.78 -20.07
C ARG A 289 -2.17 -18.55 -19.24
N VAL A 290 -2.50 -17.46 -19.92
CA VAL A 290 -2.92 -16.20 -19.28
C VAL A 290 -4.23 -16.40 -18.52
N THR A 291 -4.23 -16.06 -17.23
CA THR A 291 -5.42 -16.16 -16.36
C THR A 291 -6.04 -14.80 -16.04
N ALA A 292 -5.30 -13.70 -16.20
CA ALA A 292 -5.78 -12.34 -15.96
C ALA A 292 -5.43 -11.38 -17.12
N ALA A 293 -6.33 -10.43 -17.38
CA ALA A 293 -6.07 -9.35 -18.35
C ALA A 293 -4.99 -8.38 -17.83
N ALA A 294 -4.37 -7.60 -18.72
CA ALA A 294 -3.27 -6.69 -18.35
C ALA A 294 -3.65 -5.65 -17.27
N ARG A 295 -4.88 -5.12 -17.30
CA ARG A 295 -5.42 -4.21 -16.27
C ARG A 295 -5.74 -4.89 -14.93
N ASP A 296 -5.87 -6.21 -14.95
CA ASP A 296 -6.29 -7.05 -13.84
C ASP A 296 -5.15 -8.00 -13.42
N ASN A 297 -3.91 -7.75 -13.83
CA ASN A 297 -2.77 -8.53 -13.35
C ASN A 297 -2.36 -8.08 -11.94
N THR A 298 -1.57 -8.90 -11.25
CA THR A 298 -1.22 -8.69 -9.85
C THR A 298 -0.48 -7.37 -9.64
N ILE A 299 0.44 -7.01 -10.53
CA ILE A 299 1.17 -5.74 -10.45
C ILE A 299 0.26 -4.54 -10.67
N ALA A 300 -0.63 -4.56 -11.66
CA ALA A 300 -1.58 -3.49 -11.93
C ALA A 300 -2.55 -3.27 -10.76
N ARG A 301 -3.03 -4.37 -10.14
CA ARG A 301 -3.82 -4.29 -8.90
C ARG A 301 -3.03 -3.65 -7.76
N VAL A 302 -1.78 -4.08 -7.56
CA VAL A 302 -0.90 -3.50 -6.53
C VAL A 302 -0.70 -2.00 -6.75
N VAL A 303 -0.40 -1.59 -7.99
CA VAL A 303 -0.20 -0.17 -8.34
C VAL A 303 -1.46 0.64 -8.07
N ARG A 304 -2.62 0.19 -8.56
CA ARG A 304 -3.90 0.87 -8.32
C ARG A 304 -4.22 1.00 -6.83
N LEU A 305 -4.07 -0.09 -6.07
CA LEU A 305 -4.32 -0.08 -4.62
C LEU A 305 -3.36 0.86 -3.88
N VAL A 306 -2.11 0.98 -4.33
CA VAL A 306 -1.14 1.91 -3.74
C VAL A 306 -1.48 3.36 -4.11
N GLU A 307 -1.91 3.63 -5.33
CA GLU A 307 -2.37 4.96 -5.76
C GLU A 307 -3.59 5.40 -4.95
N GLU A 308 -4.62 4.55 -4.85
CA GLU A 308 -5.81 4.77 -4.02
C GLU A 308 -5.42 4.96 -2.53
N ALA A 309 -4.48 4.17 -2.02
CA ALA A 309 -3.98 4.30 -0.66
C ALA A 309 -3.29 5.65 -0.41
N GLN A 310 -2.53 6.17 -1.37
CA GLN A 310 -1.84 7.46 -1.24
C GLN A 310 -2.80 8.65 -1.24
N GLU A 311 -3.97 8.51 -1.85
CA GLU A 311 -5.01 9.54 -1.82
C GLU A 311 -5.70 9.63 -0.44
N ALA A 312 -5.71 8.54 0.32
CA ALA A 312 -6.28 8.49 1.64
C ALA A 312 -5.36 9.14 2.71
N LYS A 313 -5.65 10.41 3.03
CA LYS A 313 -4.91 11.20 4.04
C LYS A 313 -4.94 10.58 5.44
N ALA A 314 -3.77 10.55 6.06
CA ALA A 314 -3.61 9.98 7.40
C ALA A 314 -4.11 10.92 8.52
N PRO A 315 -4.51 10.40 9.69
CA PRO A 315 -4.87 11.21 10.85
C PRO A 315 -3.79 12.22 11.25
N THR A 316 -2.51 11.81 11.26
CA THR A 316 -1.39 12.71 11.60
C THR A 316 -1.20 13.81 10.55
N GLU A 317 -1.38 13.50 9.27
CA GLU A 317 -1.37 14.50 8.20
C GLU A 317 -2.50 15.53 8.39
N ARG A 318 -3.72 15.08 8.67
CA ARG A 318 -4.87 15.96 8.96
C ARG A 318 -4.65 16.83 10.20
N MET A 319 -3.96 16.30 11.22
CA MET A 319 -3.56 17.06 12.40
C MET A 319 -2.57 18.18 12.04
N ILE A 320 -1.55 17.88 11.23
CA ILE A 320 -0.56 18.87 10.77
C ILE A 320 -1.20 19.94 9.89
N ASP A 321 -2.13 19.56 9.01
CA ASP A 321 -2.92 20.50 8.22
C ASP A 321 -3.73 21.45 9.11
N ARG A 322 -4.36 20.92 10.18
CA ARG A 322 -5.13 21.72 11.14
C ARG A 322 -4.23 22.64 11.96
N PHE A 323 -3.08 22.14 12.41
CA PHE A 323 -2.07 22.93 13.09
C PHE A 323 -1.63 24.10 12.23
N SER A 324 -1.29 23.85 10.95
CA SER A 324 -0.82 24.88 10.02
C SER A 324 -1.86 25.97 9.76
N ARG A 325 -3.16 25.62 9.70
CA ARG A 325 -4.25 26.60 9.54
C ARG A 325 -4.34 27.61 10.69
N ILE A 326 -3.93 27.23 11.89
CA ILE A 326 -3.95 28.11 13.08
C ILE A 326 -2.59 28.78 13.25
N TYR A 327 -1.51 28.03 13.04
CA TYR A 327 -0.15 28.47 13.25
C TYR A 327 0.26 29.59 12.28
N THR A 328 -0.07 29.50 10.99
CA THR A 328 0.35 30.51 10.01
C THR A 328 -0.23 31.90 10.32
N PRO A 329 -1.55 32.08 10.56
CA PRO A 329 -2.08 33.39 10.97
C PRO A 329 -1.51 33.88 12.30
N ALA A 330 -1.26 32.98 13.26
CA ALA A 330 -0.68 33.34 14.54
C ALA A 330 0.76 33.88 14.38
N VAL A 331 1.60 33.24 13.57
CA VAL A 331 2.95 33.73 13.24
C VAL A 331 2.90 35.10 12.57
N VAL A 332 2.00 35.31 11.62
CA VAL A 332 1.81 36.61 10.95
C VAL A 332 1.44 37.69 11.97
N ALA A 333 0.52 37.39 12.88
CA ALA A 333 0.14 38.31 13.95
C ALA A 333 1.32 38.62 14.88
N VAL A 334 2.07 37.61 15.33
CA VAL A 334 3.26 37.78 16.17
C VAL A 334 4.33 38.62 15.46
N ALA A 335 4.61 38.33 14.18
CA ALA A 335 5.55 39.10 13.36
C ALA A 335 5.15 40.58 13.26
N ALA A 336 3.87 40.86 13.02
CA ALA A 336 3.35 42.22 12.98
C ALA A 336 3.44 42.93 14.34
N LEU A 337 3.11 42.23 15.42
CA LEU A 337 3.22 42.76 16.79
C LEU A 337 4.68 43.08 17.14
N VAL A 338 5.63 42.21 16.82
CA VAL A 338 7.07 42.44 17.04
C VAL A 338 7.59 43.59 16.19
N ALA A 339 7.09 43.76 14.97
CA ALA A 339 7.48 44.87 14.11
C ALA A 339 6.96 46.24 14.60
N ILE A 340 5.76 46.27 15.19
CA ILE A 340 5.03 47.53 15.46
C ILE A 340 5.09 47.96 16.93
N LEU A 341 4.88 47.04 17.89
CA LEU A 341 4.74 47.40 19.31
C LEU A 341 6.02 48.04 19.89
N PRO A 342 7.23 47.51 19.66
CA PRO A 342 8.41 48.07 20.31
C PRO A 342 8.79 49.49 19.83
N PRO A 343 8.74 49.82 18.52
CA PRO A 343 8.88 51.20 18.07
C PRO A 343 7.81 52.13 18.65
N LEU A 344 6.56 51.67 18.71
CA LEU A 344 5.43 52.51 19.11
C LEU A 344 5.38 52.78 20.63
N LEU A 345 5.68 51.77 21.46
CA LEU A 345 5.53 51.86 22.93
C LEU A 345 6.85 52.17 23.65
N PHE A 346 7.99 51.74 23.11
CA PHE A 346 9.29 51.84 23.77
C PHE A 346 10.30 52.71 23.00
N GLY A 347 9.89 53.35 21.90
CA GLY A 347 10.76 54.22 21.10
C GLY A 347 11.89 53.48 20.38
N GLY A 348 11.73 52.18 20.11
CA GLY A 348 12.72 51.37 19.39
C GLY A 348 12.90 51.79 17.92
N SER A 349 14.00 51.35 17.28
CA SER A 349 14.24 51.63 15.86
C SER A 349 13.26 50.88 14.95
N TRP A 350 12.58 51.61 14.05
CA TRP A 350 11.66 51.01 13.08
C TRP A 350 12.36 49.97 12.21
N ASP A 351 13.53 50.30 11.65
CA ASP A 351 14.26 49.40 10.76
C ASP A 351 14.62 48.08 11.44
N GLY A 352 15.10 48.13 12.69
CA GLY A 352 15.53 46.94 13.43
C GLY A 352 14.37 46.04 13.85
N TRP A 353 13.25 46.61 14.30
CA TRP A 353 12.08 45.82 14.70
C TRP A 353 11.27 45.31 13.51
N VAL A 354 11.17 46.08 12.43
CA VAL A 354 10.60 45.61 11.15
C VAL A 354 11.45 44.47 10.61
N TYR A 355 12.79 44.57 10.61
CA TYR A 355 13.67 43.46 10.22
C TYR A 355 13.40 42.19 11.05
N LYS A 356 13.30 42.31 12.38
CA LYS A 356 12.97 41.18 13.25
C LYS A 356 11.59 40.59 12.96
N GLY A 357 10.59 41.42 12.70
CA GLY A 357 9.26 40.96 12.30
C GLY A 357 9.28 40.18 10.98
N LEU A 358 9.99 40.68 9.96
CA LEU A 358 10.17 40.00 8.67
C LEU A 358 10.95 38.69 8.83
N ALA A 359 11.96 38.65 9.69
CA ALA A 359 12.71 37.44 10.00
C ALA A 359 11.81 36.39 10.68
N ILE A 360 10.99 36.78 11.66
CA ILE A 360 10.01 35.88 12.31
C ILE A 360 8.98 35.36 11.30
N LEU A 361 8.50 36.22 10.40
CA LEU A 361 7.55 35.84 9.35
C LEU A 361 8.11 34.72 8.46
N LEU A 362 9.40 34.79 8.13
CA LEU A 362 10.09 33.80 7.30
C LEU A 362 10.43 32.50 8.08
N ILE A 363 11.01 32.62 9.27
CA ILE A 363 11.35 31.47 10.14
C ILE A 363 10.10 30.68 10.51
N GLY A 364 8.99 31.39 10.68
CA GLY A 364 7.73 30.79 11.05
C GLY A 364 7.07 29.95 9.96
N CYS A 365 7.64 29.78 8.75
CA CYS A 365 7.07 28.82 7.80
C CYS A 365 7.14 27.39 8.38
N PRO A 366 6.04 26.61 8.50
CA PRO A 366 6.09 25.21 8.89
C PRO A 366 6.45 24.25 7.73
N CYS A 367 7.24 24.69 6.74
CA CYS A 367 7.53 23.99 5.48
C CYS A 367 7.99 22.52 5.68
N ALA A 368 9.09 22.31 6.41
CA ALA A 368 9.63 20.98 6.70
C ALA A 368 8.62 20.05 7.42
N LEU A 369 7.77 20.60 8.28
CA LEU A 369 6.78 19.85 9.04
C LEU A 369 5.66 19.33 8.12
N VAL A 370 5.17 20.18 7.23
CA VAL A 370 4.05 19.88 6.32
C VAL A 370 4.42 18.81 5.30
N ILE A 371 5.65 18.85 4.77
CA ILE A 371 6.12 17.91 3.72
C ILE A 371 6.52 16.55 4.29
N SER A 372 7.07 16.53 5.51
CA SER A 372 7.67 15.34 6.11
C SER A 372 6.71 14.15 6.19
N THR A 373 5.50 14.36 6.69
CA THR A 373 4.57 13.27 7.00
C THR A 373 4.06 12.57 5.74
N PRO A 374 3.52 13.28 4.72
CA PRO A 374 3.15 12.66 3.45
C PRO A 374 4.32 11.91 2.79
N ALA A 375 5.54 12.48 2.84
CA ALA A 375 6.72 11.84 2.26
C ALA A 375 7.06 10.51 2.97
N ALA A 376 7.01 10.48 4.31
CA ALA A 376 7.27 9.27 5.08
C ALA A 376 6.20 8.20 4.87
N ILE A 377 4.92 8.59 4.82
CA ILE A 377 3.81 7.67 4.54
C ILE A 377 3.92 7.09 3.13
N ALA A 378 4.14 7.94 2.12
CA ALA A 378 4.33 7.50 0.74
C ALA A 378 5.52 6.52 0.62
N ALA A 379 6.64 6.83 1.27
CA ALA A 379 7.81 5.96 1.29
C ALA A 379 7.53 4.63 2.01
N GLY A 380 6.79 4.66 3.13
CA GLY A 380 6.37 3.47 3.88
C GLY A 380 5.43 2.56 3.08
N LEU A 381 4.36 3.12 2.52
CA LEU A 381 3.41 2.40 1.65
C LEU A 381 4.11 1.77 0.45
N SER A 382 4.99 2.52 -0.23
CA SER A 382 5.75 2.03 -1.38
C SER A 382 6.74 0.91 -0.98
N ALA A 383 7.38 1.05 0.18
CA ALA A 383 8.29 0.03 0.71
C ALA A 383 7.57 -1.26 1.13
N GLY A 384 6.32 -1.15 1.61
CA GLY A 384 5.44 -2.28 1.90
C GLY A 384 4.98 -2.99 0.62
N ALA A 385 4.48 -2.22 -0.35
CA ALA A 385 3.98 -2.75 -1.61
C ALA A 385 5.01 -3.56 -2.39
N ARG A 386 6.27 -3.09 -2.45
CA ARG A 386 7.41 -3.83 -3.04
C ARG A 386 7.69 -5.18 -2.36
N ARG A 387 7.13 -5.41 -1.18
CA ARG A 387 7.29 -6.63 -0.38
C ARG A 387 5.96 -7.37 -0.21
N GLY A 388 4.96 -7.06 -1.04
CA GLY A 388 3.63 -7.65 -0.97
C GLY A 388 2.85 -7.35 0.32
N LEU A 389 3.23 -6.28 1.04
CA LEU A 389 2.50 -5.76 2.20
C LEU A 389 1.66 -4.57 1.73
N LEU A 390 0.40 -4.82 1.38
CA LEU A 390 -0.51 -3.78 0.90
C LEU A 390 -1.24 -3.15 2.08
N ILE A 391 -1.19 -1.82 2.14
CA ILE A 391 -1.86 -1.04 3.19
C ILE A 391 -2.70 0.01 2.47
N LYS A 392 -4.02 0.02 2.67
CA LYS A 392 -4.96 0.94 2.01
C LYS A 392 -4.97 2.34 2.64
N GLY A 393 -3.79 2.91 2.78
CA GLY A 393 -3.58 4.31 3.06
C GLY A 393 -2.96 4.64 4.41
N GLY A 394 -2.62 5.92 4.58
CA GLY A 394 -1.87 6.38 5.73
C GLY A 394 -2.60 6.18 7.06
N GLY A 395 -3.94 6.25 7.06
CA GLY A 395 -4.74 5.98 8.26
C GLY A 395 -4.65 4.54 8.75
N VAL A 396 -4.61 3.57 7.83
CA VAL A 396 -4.43 2.16 8.17
C VAL A 396 -3.02 1.93 8.69
N LEU A 397 -2.01 2.53 8.05
CA LEU A 397 -0.61 2.48 8.50
C LEU A 397 -0.47 2.99 9.95
N GLU A 398 -1.10 4.12 10.29
CA GLU A 398 -1.07 4.64 11.65
C GLU A 398 -1.74 3.71 12.67
N ARG A 399 -2.89 3.12 12.32
CA ARG A 399 -3.60 2.15 13.19
C ARG A 399 -2.81 0.87 13.38
N LEU A 400 -2.21 0.33 12.32
CA LEU A 400 -1.33 -0.84 12.36
C LEU A 400 -0.17 -0.65 13.35
N ALA A 401 0.42 0.54 13.39
CA ALA A 401 1.49 0.83 14.32
C ALA A 401 1.06 0.80 15.80
N ALA A 402 -0.23 1.02 16.07
CA ALA A 402 -0.83 1.02 17.40
C ALA A 402 -1.39 -0.36 17.83
N VAL A 403 -1.40 -1.36 16.94
CA VAL A 403 -1.92 -2.71 17.23
C VAL A 403 -1.20 -3.34 18.42
N THR A 404 -2.00 -3.89 19.33
CA THR A 404 -1.54 -4.62 20.53
C THR A 404 -2.00 -6.08 20.55
N MET A 405 -3.01 -6.42 19.75
CA MET A 405 -3.54 -7.78 19.65
C MET A 405 -3.86 -8.15 18.20
N VAL A 406 -3.47 -9.36 17.78
CA VAL A 406 -3.84 -9.92 16.49
C VAL A 406 -4.77 -11.12 16.68
N ALA A 407 -5.97 -11.03 16.14
CA ALA A 407 -6.92 -12.13 16.04
C ALA A 407 -6.74 -12.82 14.68
N PHE A 408 -6.28 -14.07 14.70
CA PHE A 408 -6.09 -14.87 13.49
C PHE A 408 -7.28 -15.78 13.25
N ASP A 409 -7.70 -15.91 12.00
CA ASP A 409 -8.46 -17.09 11.60
C ASP A 409 -7.58 -18.33 11.54
N LYS A 410 -8.18 -19.51 11.69
CA LYS A 410 -7.45 -20.76 11.54
C LYS A 410 -7.27 -21.12 10.07
N THR A 411 -8.37 -21.40 9.37
CA THR A 411 -8.36 -22.08 8.07
C THR A 411 -7.86 -21.12 7.00
N GLY A 412 -6.84 -21.51 6.24
CA GLY A 412 -6.28 -20.69 5.15
C GLY A 412 -5.50 -19.45 5.61
N THR A 413 -5.55 -19.11 6.90
CA THR A 413 -4.75 -18.05 7.53
C THR A 413 -3.56 -18.64 8.29
N LEU A 414 -3.77 -19.29 9.44
CA LEU A 414 -2.71 -19.96 10.20
C LEU A 414 -2.33 -21.31 9.59
N THR A 415 -3.26 -21.93 8.88
CA THR A 415 -3.07 -23.19 8.15
C THR A 415 -3.08 -22.95 6.65
N GLU A 416 -2.68 -23.96 5.87
CA GLU A 416 -2.71 -23.86 4.40
C GLU A 416 -4.13 -23.91 3.81
N GLY A 417 -5.13 -24.32 4.60
CA GLY A 417 -6.50 -24.54 4.13
C GLY A 417 -6.62 -25.76 3.21
N LYS A 418 -5.61 -26.63 3.23
CA LYS A 418 -5.52 -27.86 2.43
C LYS A 418 -5.30 -29.02 3.39
N PRO A 419 -6.32 -29.87 3.61
CA PRO A 419 -6.12 -31.04 4.44
C PRO A 419 -5.08 -31.96 3.79
N VAL A 420 -4.21 -32.53 4.61
CA VAL A 420 -3.18 -33.49 4.19
C VAL A 420 -3.41 -34.79 4.97
N VAL A 421 -3.19 -35.94 4.32
CA VAL A 421 -3.24 -37.24 5.00
C VAL A 421 -1.95 -37.38 5.80
N THR A 422 -2.07 -37.31 7.13
CA THR A 422 -0.96 -37.45 8.08
C THR A 422 -0.75 -38.90 8.51
N ASP A 423 -1.84 -39.69 8.57
CA ASP A 423 -1.81 -41.06 9.08
C ASP A 423 -2.60 -41.98 8.18
N VAL A 424 -2.03 -43.14 7.91
CA VAL A 424 -2.72 -44.26 7.25
C VAL A 424 -2.60 -45.44 8.19
N LEU A 425 -3.71 -45.88 8.77
CA LEU A 425 -3.75 -47.09 9.59
C LEU A 425 -4.42 -48.19 8.78
N ALA A 426 -3.71 -49.27 8.52
CA ALA A 426 -4.25 -50.40 7.77
C ALA A 426 -4.66 -51.55 8.70
N PHE A 427 -5.79 -52.20 8.40
CA PHE A 427 -6.30 -53.36 9.11
C PHE A 427 -6.46 -54.53 8.15
N GLY A 428 -5.58 -55.53 8.27
CA GLY A 428 -5.60 -56.72 7.40
C GLY A 428 -5.18 -56.46 5.95
N ARG A 429 -4.63 -55.27 5.65
CA ARG A 429 -4.05 -54.87 4.36
C ARG A 429 -2.79 -54.02 4.57
N SER A 430 -2.06 -53.74 3.50
CA SER A 430 -0.97 -52.76 3.54
C SER A 430 -1.49 -51.32 3.45
N GLU A 431 -0.75 -50.36 4.01
CA GLU A 431 -1.08 -48.93 3.89
C GLU A 431 -1.16 -48.49 2.42
N ARG A 432 -0.29 -49.03 1.56
CA ARG A 432 -0.28 -48.77 0.12
C ARG A 432 -1.57 -49.26 -0.57
N GLU A 433 -2.11 -50.40 -0.15
CA GLU A 433 -3.41 -50.89 -0.64
C GLU A 433 -4.56 -50.02 -0.16
N VAL A 434 -4.56 -49.61 1.11
CA VAL A 434 -5.60 -48.71 1.65
C VAL A 434 -5.63 -47.40 0.87
N LEU A 435 -4.47 -46.80 0.62
CA LEU A 435 -4.35 -45.59 -0.20
C LEU A 435 -4.79 -45.82 -1.64
N SER A 436 -4.40 -46.94 -2.25
CA SER A 436 -4.81 -47.32 -3.61
C SER A 436 -6.34 -47.39 -3.76
N LEU A 437 -7.01 -48.10 -2.84
CA LEU A 437 -8.45 -48.28 -2.86
C LEU A 437 -9.20 -46.98 -2.54
N ALA A 438 -8.73 -46.21 -1.56
CA ALA A 438 -9.33 -44.92 -1.20
C ALA A 438 -9.19 -43.89 -2.35
N ALA A 439 -8.01 -43.81 -2.97
CA ALA A 439 -7.75 -42.92 -4.10
C ALA A 439 -8.57 -43.31 -5.33
N ALA A 440 -8.66 -44.60 -5.65
CA ALA A 440 -9.51 -45.08 -6.74
C ALA A 440 -10.97 -44.66 -6.56
N LEU A 441 -11.49 -44.75 -5.33
CA LEU A 441 -12.86 -44.36 -5.01
C LEU A 441 -13.08 -42.85 -5.12
N GLU A 442 -12.10 -42.05 -4.72
CA GLU A 442 -12.13 -40.58 -4.68
C GLU A 442 -11.69 -39.89 -5.99
N ALA A 443 -11.25 -40.64 -7.01
CA ALA A 443 -10.70 -40.10 -8.26
C ALA A 443 -11.63 -39.11 -9.00
N GLY A 444 -12.95 -39.26 -8.85
CA GLY A 444 -13.96 -38.36 -9.44
C GLY A 444 -14.48 -37.26 -8.51
N SER A 445 -13.95 -37.16 -7.29
CA SER A 445 -14.47 -36.27 -6.25
C SER A 445 -13.73 -34.93 -6.21
N SER A 446 -14.47 -33.83 -6.15
CA SER A 446 -13.91 -32.48 -6.01
C SER A 446 -13.67 -32.07 -4.56
N HIS A 447 -14.02 -32.93 -3.59
CA HIS A 447 -13.96 -32.62 -2.17
C HIS A 447 -12.52 -32.40 -1.69
N PRO A 448 -12.23 -31.41 -0.81
CA PRO A 448 -10.86 -31.17 -0.33
C PRO A 448 -10.17 -32.39 0.29
N LEU A 449 -10.91 -33.20 1.07
CA LEU A 449 -10.40 -34.47 1.63
C LEU A 449 -10.05 -35.49 0.55
N ALA A 450 -10.82 -35.56 -0.54
CA ALA A 450 -10.55 -36.45 -1.67
C ALA A 450 -9.22 -36.11 -2.34
N LYS A 451 -8.98 -34.82 -2.57
CA LYS A 451 -7.71 -34.31 -3.11
C LYS A 451 -6.53 -34.67 -2.20
N ALA A 452 -6.71 -34.61 -0.87
CA ALA A 452 -5.69 -35.03 0.09
C ALA A 452 -5.33 -36.51 -0.06
N VAL A 453 -6.33 -37.39 -0.21
CA VAL A 453 -6.13 -38.82 -0.43
C VAL A 453 -5.42 -39.08 -1.76
N LEU A 454 -5.85 -38.44 -2.85
CA LEU A 454 -5.24 -38.56 -4.17
C LEU A 454 -3.77 -38.11 -4.17
N ALA A 455 -3.48 -36.98 -3.54
CA ALA A 455 -2.11 -36.47 -3.40
C ALA A 455 -1.23 -37.45 -2.61
N LYS A 456 -1.73 -38.00 -1.50
CA LYS A 456 -0.99 -38.98 -0.69
C LYS A 456 -0.75 -40.29 -1.44
N ALA A 457 -1.74 -40.75 -2.21
CA ALA A 457 -1.59 -41.94 -3.04
C ALA A 457 -0.54 -41.73 -4.14
N ALA A 458 -0.51 -40.56 -4.79
CA ALA A 458 0.51 -40.22 -5.77
C ALA A 458 1.92 -40.16 -5.15
N GLU A 459 2.07 -39.51 -3.99
CA GLU A 459 3.33 -39.45 -3.23
C GLU A 459 3.85 -40.86 -2.87
N ALA A 460 2.95 -41.75 -2.44
CA ALA A 460 3.27 -43.13 -2.10
C ALA A 460 3.46 -44.05 -3.33
N GLY A 461 3.24 -43.55 -4.55
CA GLY A 461 3.23 -44.35 -5.78
C GLY A 461 2.16 -45.45 -5.78
N ALA A 462 1.07 -45.28 -5.05
CA ALA A 462 -0.01 -46.26 -4.97
C ALA A 462 -0.77 -46.32 -6.31
N PRO A 463 -1.02 -47.51 -6.87
CA PRO A 463 -1.76 -47.63 -8.13
C PRO A 463 -3.21 -47.16 -7.94
N MET A 464 -3.82 -46.59 -8.98
CA MET A 464 -5.23 -46.16 -8.97
C MET A 464 -6.02 -46.98 -9.97
N PRO A 465 -6.49 -48.19 -9.60
CA PRO A 465 -7.36 -48.99 -10.46
C PRO A 465 -8.68 -48.27 -10.76
N PRO A 466 -9.35 -48.59 -11.89
CA PRO A 466 -10.64 -47.99 -12.21
C PRO A 466 -11.71 -48.40 -11.18
N ALA A 467 -12.45 -47.41 -10.69
CA ALA A 467 -13.61 -47.60 -9.83
C ALA A 467 -14.91 -47.59 -10.66
N PHE A 468 -15.82 -48.50 -10.37
CA PHE A 468 -17.13 -48.62 -11.01
C PHE A 468 -18.24 -48.30 -10.02
N GLY A 469 -19.33 -47.70 -10.51
CA GLY A 469 -20.51 -47.40 -9.68
C GLY A 469 -20.23 -46.43 -8.53
N SER A 470 -19.19 -45.59 -8.63
CA SER A 470 -18.86 -44.62 -7.59
C SER A 470 -19.99 -43.62 -7.40
N LYS A 471 -20.50 -43.51 -6.16
CA LYS A 471 -21.63 -42.67 -5.79
C LYS A 471 -21.34 -41.93 -4.50
N ALA A 472 -21.39 -40.61 -4.56
CA ALA A 472 -21.35 -39.77 -3.37
C ALA A 472 -22.66 -39.88 -2.58
N LEU A 473 -22.54 -40.12 -1.28
CA LEU A 473 -23.63 -40.12 -0.32
C LEU A 473 -23.52 -38.81 0.46
N GLY A 474 -24.36 -37.82 0.10
CA GLY A 474 -24.29 -36.44 0.63
C GLY A 474 -24.11 -36.39 2.15
N GLY A 475 -22.97 -35.85 2.60
CA GLY A 475 -22.61 -35.71 4.02
C GLY A 475 -22.19 -37.00 4.74
N LYS A 476 -22.18 -38.15 4.07
CA LYS A 476 -21.89 -39.47 4.68
C LYS A 476 -20.59 -40.11 4.20
N GLY A 477 -20.25 -39.90 2.93
CA GLY A 477 -19.06 -40.48 2.31
C GLY A 477 -19.29 -40.83 0.85
N ILE A 478 -18.50 -41.78 0.34
CA ILE A 478 -18.53 -42.29 -1.03
C ILE A 478 -18.53 -43.81 -1.02
N THR A 479 -19.21 -44.43 -1.98
CA THR A 479 -19.25 -45.88 -2.14
C THR A 479 -19.06 -46.24 -3.60
N GLY A 480 -18.52 -47.43 -3.88
CA GLY A 480 -18.24 -47.88 -5.24
C GLY A 480 -17.52 -49.22 -5.21
N ASN A 481 -17.28 -49.78 -6.39
CA ASN A 481 -16.59 -51.06 -6.54
C ASN A 481 -15.23 -50.88 -7.20
N VAL A 482 -14.20 -51.49 -6.65
CA VAL A 482 -12.83 -51.46 -7.21
C VAL A 482 -12.30 -52.89 -7.26
N GLY A 483 -12.07 -53.42 -8.46
CA GLY A 483 -11.55 -54.78 -8.64
C GLY A 483 -12.44 -55.88 -8.02
N GLY A 484 -13.76 -55.69 -8.01
CA GLY A 484 -14.71 -56.63 -7.41
C GLY A 484 -14.92 -56.46 -5.90
N LEU A 485 -14.22 -55.52 -5.25
CA LEU A 485 -14.43 -55.18 -3.83
C LEU A 485 -15.48 -54.08 -3.69
N ASP A 486 -16.50 -54.32 -2.87
CA ASP A 486 -17.47 -53.30 -2.49
C ASP A 486 -16.87 -52.40 -1.41
N LEU A 487 -16.64 -51.13 -1.77
CA LEU A 487 -15.97 -50.15 -0.93
C LEU A 487 -16.93 -49.09 -0.41
N PHE A 488 -16.64 -48.61 0.80
CA PHE A 488 -17.22 -47.40 1.36
C PHE A 488 -16.12 -46.60 2.07
N LEU A 489 -16.00 -45.32 1.77
CA LEU A 489 -15.12 -44.38 2.45
C LEU A 489 -15.97 -43.25 3.04
N GLY A 490 -15.93 -43.06 4.35
CA GLY A 490 -16.77 -42.05 5.01
C GLY A 490 -16.40 -41.78 6.46
N SER A 491 -17.27 -41.07 7.17
CA SER A 491 -17.03 -40.75 8.59
C SER A 491 -17.04 -42.01 9.47
N PRO A 492 -16.31 -42.06 10.61
CA PRO A 492 -16.31 -43.20 11.51
C PRO A 492 -17.70 -43.57 12.03
N ARG A 493 -18.58 -42.57 12.24
CA ARG A 493 -19.98 -42.76 12.64
C ARG A 493 -20.77 -43.54 11.58
N GLU A 494 -20.56 -43.20 10.31
CA GLU A 494 -21.22 -43.88 9.19
C GLU A 494 -20.63 -45.27 8.93
N ALA A 495 -19.33 -45.46 9.18
CA ALA A 495 -18.71 -46.78 9.14
C ALA A 495 -19.25 -47.71 10.24
N ALA A 496 -19.37 -47.21 11.48
CA ALA A 496 -19.94 -47.94 12.61
C ALA A 496 -21.41 -48.36 12.40
N ALA A 497 -22.18 -47.58 11.62
CA ALA A 497 -23.55 -47.93 11.26
C ALA A 497 -23.64 -49.09 10.23
N ARG A 498 -22.53 -49.42 9.55
CA ARG A 498 -22.47 -50.48 8.53
C ARG A 498 -21.79 -51.75 9.03
N VAL A 499 -20.85 -51.62 9.97
CA VAL A 499 -20.00 -52.70 10.46
C VAL A 499 -19.72 -52.52 11.94
N THR A 500 -19.69 -53.62 12.70
CA THR A 500 -19.24 -53.63 14.09
C THR A 500 -17.74 -53.37 14.17
N LEU A 501 -17.35 -52.24 14.77
CA LEU A 501 -15.96 -51.88 15.01
C LEU A 501 -15.42 -52.64 16.23
N LYS A 502 -14.16 -53.09 16.16
CA LYS A 502 -13.47 -53.69 17.31
C LYS A 502 -13.05 -52.59 18.29
N ALA A 503 -12.98 -52.91 19.59
CA ALA A 503 -12.56 -51.96 20.63
C ALA A 503 -11.20 -51.28 20.33
N GLU A 504 -10.25 -52.02 19.74
CA GLU A 504 -8.95 -51.47 19.32
C GLU A 504 -9.10 -50.42 18.19
N GLN A 505 -10.01 -50.66 17.24
CA GLN A 505 -10.27 -49.74 16.12
C GLN A 505 -10.95 -48.47 16.62
N GLU A 506 -11.90 -48.59 17.55
CA GLU A 506 -12.56 -47.45 18.20
C GLU A 506 -11.56 -46.61 19.02
N ALA A 507 -10.64 -47.25 19.74
CA ALA A 507 -9.58 -46.57 20.48
C ALA A 507 -8.65 -45.77 19.53
N ARG A 508 -8.29 -46.34 18.37
CA ARG A 508 -7.49 -45.65 17.34
C ARG A 508 -8.22 -44.45 16.74
N ILE A 509 -9.51 -44.59 16.43
CA ILE A 509 -10.34 -43.47 15.94
C ILE A 509 -10.37 -42.35 16.99
N SER A 510 -10.62 -42.70 18.25
CA SER A 510 -10.67 -41.73 19.36
C SER A 510 -9.34 -41.00 19.54
N THR A 511 -8.21 -41.72 19.40
CA THR A 511 -6.86 -41.15 19.49
C THR A 511 -6.62 -40.12 18.38
N LEU A 512 -6.86 -40.49 17.12
CA LEU A 512 -6.70 -39.59 15.98
C LEU A 512 -7.63 -38.36 16.08
N GLN A 513 -8.88 -38.55 16.50
CA GLN A 513 -9.81 -37.44 16.75
C GLN A 513 -9.37 -36.56 17.94
N GLY A 514 -8.75 -37.15 18.96
CA GLY A 514 -8.16 -36.45 20.11
C GLY A 514 -6.99 -35.55 19.71
N GLU A 515 -6.23 -35.97 18.70
CA GLU A 515 -5.16 -35.18 18.06
C GLU A 515 -5.70 -34.11 17.08
N GLY A 516 -7.03 -33.94 17.01
CA GLY A 516 -7.68 -32.94 16.17
C GLY A 516 -7.76 -33.31 14.70
N LYS A 517 -7.50 -34.58 14.33
CA LYS A 517 -7.53 -35.06 12.94
C LYS A 517 -8.96 -35.42 12.52
N THR A 518 -9.29 -35.09 11.28
CA THR A 518 -10.47 -35.60 10.59
C THR A 518 -10.17 -37.02 10.13
N VAL A 519 -10.89 -37.99 10.69
CA VAL A 519 -10.70 -39.41 10.36
C VAL A 519 -11.70 -39.83 9.28
N ALA A 520 -11.23 -40.48 8.23
CA ALA A 520 -12.07 -41.21 7.28
C ALA A 520 -11.82 -42.71 7.41
N ALA A 521 -12.90 -43.49 7.39
CA ALA A 521 -12.87 -44.94 7.54
C ALA A 521 -13.17 -45.62 6.20
N LEU A 522 -12.25 -46.47 5.76
CA LEU A 522 -12.39 -47.29 4.55
C LEU A 522 -12.89 -48.68 4.93
N LEU A 523 -14.05 -49.05 4.40
CA LEU A 523 -14.63 -50.38 4.46
C LEU A 523 -14.42 -51.10 3.12
N ALA A 524 -14.10 -52.38 3.17
CA ALA A 524 -14.14 -53.28 2.01
C ALA A 524 -14.93 -54.54 2.37
N ASN A 525 -15.92 -54.90 1.55
CA ASN A 525 -16.79 -56.07 1.74
C ASN A 525 -17.36 -56.19 3.17
N GLY A 526 -17.75 -55.07 3.78
CA GLY A 526 -18.31 -55.06 5.13
C GLY A 526 -17.31 -55.22 6.28
N ALA A 527 -16.01 -54.99 6.04
CA ALA A 527 -14.99 -54.95 7.09
C ALA A 527 -14.19 -53.63 7.04
N LEU A 528 -13.82 -53.08 8.20
CA LEU A 528 -12.90 -51.93 8.26
C LEU A 528 -11.50 -52.37 7.86
N VAL A 529 -11.00 -51.83 6.76
CA VAL A 529 -9.68 -52.15 6.20
C VAL A 529 -8.67 -51.01 6.37
N GLY A 530 -9.11 -49.80 6.64
CA GLY A 530 -8.19 -48.73 7.00
C GLY A 530 -8.84 -47.46 7.55
N LEU A 531 -8.01 -46.63 8.19
CA LEU A 531 -8.34 -45.28 8.64
C LEU A 531 -7.35 -44.30 8.01
N LEU A 532 -7.87 -43.17 7.54
CA LEU A 532 -7.09 -42.06 7.02
C LEU A 532 -7.27 -40.89 7.98
N GLY A 533 -6.21 -40.56 8.70
CA GLY A 533 -6.12 -39.36 9.53
C GLY A 533 -5.71 -38.18 8.65
N MET A 534 -6.55 -37.15 8.58
CA MET A 534 -6.29 -35.94 7.82
C MET A 534 -6.29 -34.73 8.73
N ARG A 535 -5.36 -33.82 8.51
CA ARG A 535 -5.30 -32.55 9.24
C ARG A 535 -4.92 -31.43 8.30
N ASP A 536 -5.47 -30.26 8.57
CA ASP A 536 -5.01 -29.01 7.99
C ASP A 536 -3.84 -28.51 8.85
N GLU A 537 -2.62 -28.64 8.33
CA GLU A 537 -1.41 -28.31 9.09
C GLU A 537 -1.17 -26.80 9.15
N PRO A 538 -0.60 -26.29 10.27
CA PRO A 538 -0.15 -24.91 10.32
C PRO A 538 0.86 -24.62 9.22
N ARG A 539 0.84 -23.40 8.68
CA ARG A 539 1.86 -22.94 7.73
C ARG A 539 3.25 -23.05 8.38
N SER A 540 4.26 -23.35 7.57
CA SER A 540 5.64 -23.49 8.05
C SER A 540 6.17 -22.22 8.71
N ASP A 541 5.66 -21.04 8.33
CA ASP A 541 6.03 -19.74 8.91
C ASP A 541 5.12 -19.28 10.06
N ALA A 542 4.03 -20.00 10.36
CA ALA A 542 3.03 -19.57 11.34
C ALA A 542 3.64 -19.37 12.74
N LYS A 543 4.42 -20.34 13.23
CA LYS A 543 5.06 -20.25 14.55
C LYS A 543 6.03 -19.08 14.61
N ALA A 544 6.89 -18.95 13.60
CA ALA A 544 7.87 -17.86 13.54
C ALA A 544 7.20 -16.48 13.45
N GLY A 545 6.10 -16.36 12.70
CA GLY A 545 5.31 -15.13 12.62
C GLY A 545 4.67 -14.74 13.95
N ILE A 546 4.10 -15.70 14.67
CA ILE A 546 3.52 -15.49 16.01
C ILE A 546 4.59 -15.13 17.03
N ASP A 547 5.72 -15.85 17.06
CA ASP A 547 6.82 -15.57 17.99
C ASP A 547 7.37 -14.16 17.80
N ARG A 548 7.37 -13.69 16.56
CA ARG A 548 7.78 -12.32 16.24
C ARG A 548 6.79 -11.28 16.73
N LEU A 549 5.49 -11.50 16.57
CA LEU A 549 4.46 -10.63 17.16
C LEU A 549 4.64 -10.56 18.69
N ALA A 550 4.86 -11.71 19.33
CA ALA A 550 5.12 -11.77 20.77
C ALA A 550 6.39 -11.01 21.18
N ALA A 551 7.48 -11.13 20.42
CA ALA A 551 8.72 -10.38 20.64
C ALA A 551 8.53 -8.86 20.51
N GLU A 552 7.54 -8.42 19.74
CA GLU A 552 7.12 -7.03 19.58
C GLU A 552 6.08 -6.57 20.62
N GLY A 553 5.77 -7.40 21.61
CA GLY A 553 4.79 -7.14 22.67
C GLY A 553 3.34 -7.20 22.19
N ILE A 554 3.07 -7.88 21.08
CA ILE A 554 1.75 -8.01 20.47
C ILE A 554 1.21 -9.40 20.79
N GLY A 555 0.05 -9.47 21.46
CA GLY A 555 -0.58 -10.76 21.74
C GLY A 555 -1.28 -11.34 20.50
N ALA A 556 -1.43 -12.67 20.47
CA ALA A 556 -2.11 -13.36 19.38
C ALA A 556 -3.18 -14.31 19.93
N VAL A 557 -4.34 -14.35 19.26
CA VAL A 557 -5.45 -15.26 19.57
C VAL A 557 -5.99 -15.87 18.28
N MET A 558 -6.32 -17.15 18.31
CA MET A 558 -6.96 -17.84 17.19
C MET A 558 -8.48 -17.87 17.38
N LEU A 559 -9.22 -17.46 16.36
CA LEU A 559 -10.67 -17.54 16.27
C LEU A 559 -11.03 -18.59 15.21
N THR A 560 -11.86 -19.57 15.54
CA THR A 560 -12.24 -20.61 14.58
C THR A 560 -13.65 -21.17 14.83
N GLY A 561 -14.29 -21.59 13.75
CA GLY A 561 -15.54 -22.36 13.80
C GLY A 561 -15.34 -23.86 14.04
N ASP A 562 -14.08 -24.32 14.02
CA ASP A 562 -13.75 -25.72 14.29
C ASP A 562 -14.04 -26.10 15.75
N ASN A 563 -14.17 -27.40 15.99
CA ASN A 563 -14.38 -27.94 17.33
C ASN A 563 -13.22 -27.60 18.29
N ALA A 564 -13.53 -27.57 19.60
CA ALA A 564 -12.58 -27.18 20.64
C ALA A 564 -11.34 -28.08 20.76
N ARG A 565 -11.37 -29.33 20.29
CA ARG A 565 -10.19 -30.22 20.33
C ARG A 565 -9.19 -29.88 19.23
N THR A 566 -9.66 -29.75 18.00
CA THR A 566 -8.84 -29.34 16.85
C THR A 566 -8.22 -27.96 17.08
N ALA A 567 -9.02 -27.00 17.57
CA ALA A 567 -8.55 -25.66 17.87
C ALA A 567 -7.43 -25.65 18.93
N ARG A 568 -7.59 -26.40 20.03
CA ARG A 568 -6.56 -26.49 21.09
C ARG A 568 -5.27 -27.15 20.60
N SER A 569 -5.35 -28.16 19.74
CA SER A 569 -4.16 -28.83 19.20
C SER A 569 -3.33 -27.86 18.32
N VAL A 570 -3.98 -27.15 17.40
CA VAL A 570 -3.32 -26.18 16.52
C VAL A 570 -2.74 -25.01 17.33
N ALA A 571 -3.55 -24.40 18.20
CA ALA A 571 -3.10 -23.31 19.04
C ALA A 571 -1.99 -23.70 20.02
N GLY A 572 -2.02 -24.92 20.57
CA GLY A 572 -0.96 -25.44 21.43
C GLY A 572 0.38 -25.56 20.71
N THR A 573 0.36 -25.96 19.44
CA THR A 573 1.57 -26.01 18.59
C THR A 573 2.14 -24.61 18.32
N LEU A 574 1.25 -23.63 18.20
CA LEU A 574 1.58 -22.23 17.90
C LEU A 574 1.88 -21.40 19.15
N GLY A 575 1.52 -21.86 20.35
CA GLY A 575 1.70 -21.16 21.61
C GLY A 575 0.71 -20.00 21.84
N ILE A 576 -0.51 -20.10 21.33
CA ILE A 576 -1.54 -19.04 21.41
C ILE A 576 -2.83 -19.54 22.07
N GLU A 577 -3.72 -18.62 22.46
CA GLU A 577 -5.07 -18.97 22.92
C GLU A 577 -5.99 -19.29 21.73
N ALA A 578 -6.94 -20.21 21.90
CA ALA A 578 -7.95 -20.54 20.90
C ALA A 578 -9.38 -20.30 21.42
N ARG A 579 -10.18 -19.58 20.63
CA ARG A 579 -11.64 -19.48 20.75
C ARG A 579 -12.25 -20.31 19.62
N ALA A 580 -12.96 -21.38 19.97
CA ALA A 580 -13.45 -22.40 19.04
C ALA A 580 -14.99 -22.40 18.96
N GLU A 581 -15.54 -23.16 18.00
CA GLU A 581 -16.98 -23.35 17.81
C GLU A 581 -17.74 -22.04 17.56
N LEU A 582 -17.08 -21.10 16.90
CA LEU A 582 -17.60 -19.76 16.64
C LEU A 582 -18.40 -19.68 15.34
N LEU A 583 -19.53 -18.99 15.38
CA LEU A 583 -20.22 -18.49 14.19
C LEU A 583 -19.56 -17.18 13.70
N PRO A 584 -19.81 -16.73 12.45
CA PRO A 584 -19.27 -15.45 11.95
C PRO A 584 -19.56 -14.25 12.86
N GLU A 585 -20.76 -14.18 13.42
CA GLU A 585 -21.20 -13.13 14.34
C GLU A 585 -20.43 -13.18 15.68
N ASP A 586 -20.09 -14.39 16.15
CA ASP A 586 -19.29 -14.57 17.35
C ASP A 586 -17.87 -14.06 17.17
N LYS A 587 -17.26 -14.29 15.99
CA LYS A 587 -15.94 -13.74 15.68
C LYS A 587 -15.96 -12.22 15.78
N GLN A 588 -16.99 -11.58 15.22
CA GLN A 588 -17.16 -10.12 15.29
C GLN A 588 -17.34 -9.64 16.74
N ARG A 589 -18.17 -10.33 17.53
CA ARG A 589 -18.40 -10.02 18.95
C ARG A 589 -17.11 -10.10 19.76
N ILE A 590 -16.32 -11.16 19.58
CA ILE A 590 -15.04 -11.34 20.29
C ILE A 590 -14.05 -10.23 19.94
N VAL A 591 -13.96 -9.82 18.67
CA VAL A 591 -13.15 -8.66 18.27
C VAL A 591 -13.56 -7.41 19.06
N ARG A 592 -14.86 -7.14 19.20
CA ARG A 592 -15.36 -6.01 20.00
C ARG A 592 -15.12 -6.16 21.49
N GLU A 593 -15.17 -7.37 22.04
CA GLU A 593 -14.82 -7.64 23.44
C GLU A 593 -13.35 -7.33 23.73
N LEU A 594 -12.45 -7.73 22.83
CA LEU A 594 -11.02 -7.41 22.94
C LEU A 594 -10.77 -5.90 22.86
N GLN A 595 -11.47 -5.21 21.95
CA GLN A 595 -11.44 -3.74 21.84
C GLN A 595 -11.95 -3.05 23.11
N ALA A 596 -13.07 -3.52 23.67
CA ALA A 596 -13.61 -3.00 24.93
C ALA A 596 -12.67 -3.24 26.12
N GLY A 597 -11.84 -4.29 26.06
CA GLY A 597 -10.75 -4.54 27.00
C GLY A 597 -9.53 -3.61 26.84
N GLY A 598 -9.56 -2.67 25.89
CA GLY A 598 -8.49 -1.69 25.65
C GLY A 598 -7.42 -2.14 24.64
N ALA A 599 -7.60 -3.29 23.99
CA ALA A 599 -6.69 -3.72 22.92
C ALA A 599 -7.00 -3.00 21.60
N VAL A 600 -5.97 -2.67 20.83
CA VAL A 600 -6.12 -2.29 19.42
C VAL A 600 -5.97 -3.56 18.59
N VAL A 601 -7.05 -3.98 17.95
CA VAL A 601 -7.19 -5.33 17.39
C VAL A 601 -7.01 -5.32 15.88
N ALA A 602 -6.04 -6.08 15.39
CA ALA A 602 -5.96 -6.47 13.98
C ALA A 602 -6.62 -7.83 13.79
N LYS A 603 -7.61 -7.95 12.89
CA LYS A 603 -8.19 -9.24 12.50
C LYS A 603 -7.54 -9.69 11.19
N VAL A 604 -7.08 -10.95 11.14
CA VAL A 604 -6.46 -11.56 9.97
C VAL A 604 -7.33 -12.71 9.48
N GLY A 605 -7.68 -12.73 8.19
CA GLY A 605 -8.53 -13.77 7.58
C GLY A 605 -8.37 -13.85 6.06
N ASP A 606 -8.85 -14.91 5.44
CA ASP A 606 -8.73 -15.19 4.00
C ASP A 606 -10.09 -15.28 3.26
N GLY A 607 -11.20 -15.40 4.01
CA GLY A 607 -12.50 -15.77 3.46
C GLY A 607 -13.64 -14.77 3.66
N ILE A 608 -14.73 -15.00 2.91
CA ILE A 608 -16.00 -14.25 2.98
C ILE A 608 -16.61 -14.32 4.39
N ASN A 609 -16.46 -15.47 5.06
CA ASN A 609 -16.98 -15.69 6.42
C ASN A 609 -16.35 -14.77 7.48
N ASP A 610 -15.18 -14.20 7.17
CA ASP A 610 -14.47 -13.31 8.08
C ASP A 610 -14.69 -11.82 7.76
N ALA A 611 -15.35 -11.49 6.64
CA ALA A 611 -15.59 -10.11 6.23
C ALA A 611 -16.25 -9.26 7.34
N PRO A 612 -17.28 -9.75 8.08
CA PRO A 612 -17.86 -8.98 9.19
C PRO A 612 -16.90 -8.71 10.35
N ALA A 613 -16.00 -9.67 10.64
CA ALA A 613 -15.01 -9.54 11.71
C ALA A 613 -13.82 -8.66 11.26
N LEU A 614 -13.41 -8.75 9.99
CA LEU A 614 -12.40 -7.88 9.38
C LEU A 614 -12.85 -6.41 9.42
N ALA A 615 -14.10 -6.13 9.05
CA ALA A 615 -14.66 -4.79 9.05
C ALA A 615 -14.89 -4.21 10.45
N ALA A 616 -15.01 -5.05 11.49
CA ALA A 616 -15.21 -4.59 12.87
C ALA A 616 -13.90 -4.32 13.62
N ALA A 617 -12.78 -4.88 13.16
CA ALA A 617 -11.47 -4.68 13.75
C ALA A 617 -10.98 -3.24 13.54
N ASP A 618 -10.00 -2.81 14.35
CA ASP A 618 -9.32 -1.51 14.12
C ASP A 618 -8.54 -1.53 12.80
N VAL A 619 -8.05 -2.73 12.44
CA VAL A 619 -7.46 -3.04 11.14
C VAL A 619 -7.87 -4.45 10.70
N GLY A 620 -8.55 -4.56 9.56
CA GLY A 620 -8.76 -5.83 8.86
C GLY A 620 -7.59 -6.15 7.92
N ILE A 621 -7.00 -7.34 8.02
CA ILE A 621 -5.91 -7.82 7.18
C ILE A 621 -6.35 -9.07 6.41
N ALA A 622 -6.36 -9.00 5.08
CA ALA A 622 -6.60 -10.14 4.21
C ALA A 622 -5.31 -10.97 3.99
N MET A 623 -5.43 -12.29 4.00
CA MET A 623 -4.32 -13.24 3.78
C MET A 623 -4.36 -13.87 2.39
N GLY A 624 -3.21 -13.85 1.71
CA GLY A 624 -3.04 -14.41 0.37
C GLY A 624 -3.94 -13.72 -0.65
N GLY A 625 -3.96 -14.21 -1.89
CA GLY A 625 -5.01 -13.87 -2.86
C GLY A 625 -6.38 -14.42 -2.42
N GLY A 626 -6.84 -14.02 -1.23
CA GLY A 626 -8.16 -14.32 -0.70
C GLY A 626 -9.25 -13.92 -1.70
N THR A 627 -10.47 -14.35 -1.45
CA THR A 627 -11.58 -14.03 -2.36
C THR A 627 -11.62 -12.51 -2.62
N ASP A 628 -12.00 -12.08 -3.83
CA ASP A 628 -12.01 -10.66 -4.20
C ASP A 628 -12.75 -9.80 -3.15
N VAL A 629 -13.79 -10.39 -2.53
CA VAL A 629 -14.56 -9.81 -1.42
C VAL A 629 -13.71 -9.54 -0.16
N ALA A 630 -12.81 -10.46 0.21
CA ALA A 630 -11.94 -10.29 1.38
C ALA A 630 -10.88 -9.20 1.14
N LEU A 631 -10.31 -9.16 -0.08
CA LEU A 631 -9.41 -8.10 -0.50
C LEU A 631 -10.10 -6.74 -0.57
N GLU A 632 -11.35 -6.65 -1.00
CA GLU A 632 -12.12 -5.40 -1.01
C GLU A 632 -12.46 -4.93 0.41
N THR A 633 -12.87 -5.84 1.30
CA THR A 633 -13.33 -5.50 2.66
C THR A 633 -12.18 -5.13 3.60
N ALA A 634 -11.00 -5.74 3.45
CA ALA A 634 -9.89 -5.53 4.37
C ALA A 634 -9.20 -4.16 4.18
N ASP A 635 -8.68 -3.59 5.28
CA ASP A 635 -7.87 -2.36 5.27
C ASP A 635 -6.45 -2.58 4.74
N ALA A 636 -5.94 -3.81 4.87
CA ALA A 636 -4.61 -4.20 4.44
C ALA A 636 -4.63 -5.63 3.91
N ALA A 637 -3.60 -6.01 3.15
CA ALA A 637 -3.48 -7.35 2.60
C ALA A 637 -2.03 -7.83 2.56
N VAL A 638 -1.86 -9.12 2.85
CA VAL A 638 -0.59 -9.84 2.72
C VAL A 638 -0.66 -10.73 1.49
N LEU A 639 0.00 -10.32 0.41
CA LEU A 639 -0.12 -11.00 -0.89
C LEU A 639 0.44 -12.43 -0.88
N HIS A 640 1.47 -12.69 -0.07
CA HIS A 640 2.11 -14.01 -0.04
C HIS A 640 1.41 -15.02 0.86
N GLY A 641 0.40 -14.60 1.61
CA GLY A 641 -0.31 -15.45 2.56
C GLY A 641 0.59 -15.99 3.68
N ARG A 642 1.59 -15.23 4.12
CA ARG A 642 2.50 -15.60 5.20
C ARG A 642 2.10 -14.92 6.50
N VAL A 643 2.10 -15.67 7.59
CA VAL A 643 1.83 -15.15 8.93
C VAL A 643 2.93 -14.18 9.37
N ALA A 644 4.19 -14.45 8.97
CA ALA A 644 5.31 -13.55 9.27
C ALA A 644 5.15 -12.15 8.64
N ASP A 645 4.41 -12.02 7.54
CA ASP A 645 4.16 -10.74 6.89
C ASP A 645 3.24 -9.82 7.70
N VAL A 646 2.36 -10.39 8.53
CA VAL A 646 1.55 -9.59 9.46
C VAL A 646 2.46 -8.86 10.45
N ALA A 647 3.45 -9.56 11.00
CA ALA A 647 4.45 -8.94 11.88
C ALA A 647 5.29 -7.90 11.14
N ARG A 648 5.78 -8.21 9.93
CA ARG A 648 6.55 -7.26 9.10
C ARG A 648 5.74 -6.01 8.75
N MET A 649 4.43 -6.12 8.57
CA MET A 649 3.53 -5.00 8.30
C MET A 649 3.37 -4.07 9.51
N VAL A 650 3.27 -4.64 10.73
CA VAL A 650 3.27 -3.86 11.97
C VAL A 650 4.63 -3.18 12.19
N GLU A 651 5.73 -3.90 11.98
CA GLU A 651 7.08 -3.36 12.08
C GLU A 651 7.30 -2.16 11.14
N LEU A 652 6.89 -2.30 9.87
CA LEU A 652 6.95 -1.24 8.86
C LEU A 652 6.18 -0.01 9.32
N SER A 653 4.97 -0.22 9.83
CA SER A 653 4.09 0.85 10.31
C SER A 653 4.70 1.58 11.51
N ARG A 654 5.23 0.85 12.50
CA ARG A 654 5.91 1.41 13.69
C ARG A 654 7.15 2.21 13.30
N ARG A 655 8.00 1.70 12.41
CA ARG A 655 9.20 2.40 11.96
C ARG A 655 8.87 3.65 11.14
N THR A 656 7.81 3.61 10.34
CA THR A 656 7.32 4.78 9.60
C THR A 656 6.82 5.86 10.56
N LEU A 657 6.04 5.51 11.59
CA LEU A 657 5.64 6.47 12.61
C LEU A 657 6.81 7.01 13.44
N ALA A 658 7.79 6.18 13.78
CA ALA A 658 9.00 6.64 14.46
C ALA A 658 9.78 7.66 13.61
N ASN A 659 9.86 7.43 12.29
CA ASN A 659 10.45 8.37 11.34
C ASN A 659 9.69 9.71 11.32
N ILE A 660 8.35 9.66 11.24
CA ILE A 660 7.49 10.86 11.28
C ILE A 660 7.73 11.65 12.57
N ARG A 661 7.73 10.99 13.74
CA ARG A 661 7.98 11.65 15.03
C ARG A 661 9.36 12.30 15.09
N ALA A 662 10.39 11.62 14.61
CA ALA A 662 11.74 12.16 14.53
C ALA A 662 11.80 13.40 13.63
N ASN A 663 11.15 13.34 12.46
CA ASN A 663 11.12 14.48 11.55
C ASN A 663 10.35 15.67 12.11
N ILE A 664 9.21 15.44 12.78
CA ILE A 664 8.46 16.49 13.48
C ILE A 664 9.35 17.14 14.55
N ALA A 665 10.07 16.34 15.33
CA ALA A 665 10.98 16.84 16.35
C ALA A 665 12.13 17.67 15.75
N ILE A 666 12.72 17.23 14.63
CA ILE A 666 13.76 17.98 13.91
C ILE A 666 13.19 19.30 13.37
N ALA A 667 12.04 19.27 12.71
CA ALA A 667 11.43 20.43 12.08
C ALA A 667 11.03 21.50 13.12
N LEU A 668 10.39 21.10 14.22
CA LEU A 668 9.99 22.02 15.29
C LEU A 668 11.18 22.46 16.15
N GLY A 669 12.12 21.56 16.44
CA GLY A 669 13.31 21.85 17.22
C GLY A 669 14.21 22.89 16.56
N LEU A 670 14.52 22.73 15.27
CA LEU A 670 15.29 23.72 14.52
C LEU A 670 14.56 25.07 14.48
N LYS A 671 13.25 25.09 14.27
CA LYS A 671 12.46 26.34 14.27
C LYS A 671 12.51 27.06 15.59
N LEU A 672 12.36 26.34 16.70
CA LEU A 672 12.44 26.93 18.02
C LEU A 672 13.81 27.57 18.27
N VAL A 673 14.90 26.87 17.91
CA VAL A 673 16.27 27.40 18.05
C VAL A 673 16.43 28.68 17.24
N PHE A 674 16.11 28.67 15.95
CA PHE A 674 16.28 29.84 15.08
C PHE A 674 15.36 31.01 15.45
N LEU A 675 14.14 30.72 15.90
CA LEU A 675 13.23 31.75 16.39
C LEU A 675 13.81 32.46 17.62
N VAL A 676 14.31 31.72 18.60
CA VAL A 676 14.92 32.27 19.81
C VAL A 676 16.18 33.07 19.48
N THR A 677 17.07 32.53 18.64
CA THR A 677 18.31 33.22 18.27
C THR A 677 18.05 34.48 17.43
N THR A 678 17.01 34.50 16.59
CA THR A 678 16.64 35.69 15.80
C THR A 678 16.02 36.77 16.67
N VAL A 679 15.16 36.41 17.62
CA VAL A 679 14.61 37.37 18.60
C VAL A 679 15.75 37.97 19.46
N ALA A 680 16.72 37.15 19.84
CA ALA A 680 17.93 37.57 20.55
C ALA A 680 18.91 38.40 19.68
N GLY A 681 18.68 38.50 18.37
CA GLY A 681 19.52 39.26 17.44
C GLY A 681 20.82 38.56 17.02
N ILE A 682 20.94 37.26 17.24
CA ILE A 682 22.12 36.46 16.90
C ILE A 682 22.07 35.98 15.44
N THR A 683 20.88 35.66 14.93
CA THR A 683 20.70 35.12 13.57
C THR A 683 19.90 36.07 12.67
N GLY A 684 20.44 36.38 11.48
CA GLY A 684 19.81 37.20 10.45
C GLY A 684 18.78 36.45 9.59
N LEU A 685 18.33 37.08 8.49
CA LEU A 685 17.24 36.61 7.63
C LEU A 685 17.64 35.40 6.77
N TRP A 686 18.82 35.44 6.13
CA TRP A 686 19.26 34.35 5.24
C TRP A 686 19.68 33.07 5.97
N PRO A 687 20.36 33.08 7.15
CA PRO A 687 20.68 31.84 7.87
C PRO A 687 19.42 31.13 8.37
N ALA A 688 18.40 31.91 8.74
CA ALA A 688 17.09 31.42 9.15
C ALA A 688 16.39 30.61 8.03
N ILE A 689 16.40 31.12 6.80
CA ILE A 689 15.83 30.39 5.66
C ILE A 689 16.68 29.20 5.27
N LEU A 690 18.01 29.34 5.27
CA LEU A 690 18.90 28.22 5.02
C LEU A 690 18.65 27.08 6.01
N ALA A 691 18.34 27.39 7.27
CA ALA A 691 18.00 26.41 8.27
C ALA A 691 16.66 25.70 7.99
N ASP A 692 15.61 26.41 7.57
CA ASP A 692 14.32 25.77 7.23
C ASP A 692 14.39 24.96 5.92
N THR A 693 15.13 25.45 4.91
CA THR A 693 15.44 24.67 3.71
C THR A 693 16.27 23.43 4.06
N GLY A 694 17.30 23.58 4.89
CA GLY A 694 18.12 22.48 5.39
C GLY A 694 17.31 21.46 6.19
N ALA A 695 16.41 21.93 7.06
CA ALA A 695 15.47 21.08 7.79
C ALA A 695 14.58 20.29 6.83
N THR A 696 14.05 20.93 5.79
CA THR A 696 13.24 20.29 4.75
C THR A 696 14.01 19.19 4.03
N VAL A 697 15.27 19.43 3.66
CA VAL A 697 16.15 18.41 3.06
C VAL A 697 16.40 17.25 4.03
N LEU A 698 16.71 17.55 5.29
CA LEU A 698 17.01 16.54 6.31
C LEU A 698 15.82 15.62 6.57
N VAL A 699 14.63 16.17 6.84
CA VAL A 699 13.44 15.37 7.14
C VAL A 699 13.02 14.53 5.93
N THR A 700 13.14 15.10 4.74
CA THR A 700 12.78 14.43 3.50
C THR A 700 13.76 13.31 3.16
N GLY A 701 15.07 13.57 3.30
CA GLY A 701 16.09 12.54 3.18
C GLY A 701 15.90 11.42 4.20
N ASN A 702 15.53 11.77 5.43
CA ASN A 702 15.23 10.78 6.47
C ASN A 702 13.97 9.97 6.15
N ALA A 703 12.92 10.57 5.58
CA ALA A 703 11.73 9.87 5.11
C ALA A 703 12.05 8.88 3.97
N LEU A 704 12.89 9.29 3.01
CA LEU A 704 13.28 8.44 1.88
C LEU A 704 14.12 7.22 2.30
N ARG A 705 14.76 7.22 3.48
CA ARG A 705 15.44 6.03 4.03
C ARG A 705 14.49 4.86 4.23
N LEU A 706 13.19 5.11 4.39
CA LEU A 706 12.18 4.05 4.51
C LEU A 706 12.11 3.17 3.25
N LEU A 707 12.43 3.72 2.07
CA LEU A 707 12.42 2.96 0.81
C LEU A 707 13.44 1.80 0.79
N GLY A 708 14.59 2.00 1.43
CA GLY A 708 15.69 1.02 1.51
C GLY A 708 15.72 0.20 2.79
N MET A 709 14.70 0.34 3.64
CA MET A 709 14.64 -0.35 4.93
C MET A 709 14.57 -1.86 4.74
N ARG A 710 15.36 -2.63 5.49
CA ARG A 710 15.18 -4.08 5.62
C ARG A 710 14.25 -4.36 6.80
N LEU A 711 13.11 -4.99 6.52
CA LEU A 711 12.24 -5.59 7.53
C LEU A 711 12.93 -6.88 7.98
N ARG A 712 12.93 -7.14 9.28
CA ARG A 712 13.64 -8.32 9.79
C ARG A 712 12.92 -9.60 9.40
#